data_AF-A0A970SD10-F1
#
_entry.id   AF-A0A970SD10-F1
#
_cell.length_a   1.000
_cell.length_b   1.000
_cell.length_c   1.000
_cell.angle_alpha   90.00
_cell.angle_beta   90.00
_cell.angle_gamma   90.00
#
_symmetry.space_group_name_H-M   'P 1'
#
loop_
_entity.id
_entity.type
_entity.pdbx_description
1 polymer ?
#
loop_
_entity_poly.entity_id
_entity_poly.type
_entity_poly.pdbx_seq_one_letter_code
_entity_poly.pdbx_strand_id
1 'polypeptide(L)'
;IWVSLVTEHGLDPETRPEGPRTIANLARTLAEMDAVKSGGAPKKALAGPETTPENAAGTPVNPAEFPLPDPADETACQLFAAGVAFLDEAQMTPFEAQSAVLLVEDDKGDAAAKLQRRLGRAGTQMRTLLAADLLAMSEDALSAYFTDCDTLVYLHHESLVTLPKTPQEMRAAFSQQVQSLYDIFRHLYALLQQRPMRIMVPVSMDGRLGLQGQGDKMLGAFPVGFMRGLARELTDCRFQIIDCGDLGWVQGIEANWPWLSPGFEMGMTSMGRVTPVMAQIAPGTQALPTLNPGDLVLVTGGARGIVFECVYGLAHKTGCRLLLTGRTPLPQGSPTWLNTAPEDIHRVIREMEIDLVKNKGHKLPEAKKIGATSMSQWEVSNNLARLAQAGIDARYAVCDVSDAEALRALIAETAAKTPIAGVVHGSGVQKAALANELTDRAVARTLDTKISPIFTMMESLDWSQVRFVSAFGSIAGLFGNTGQTDYALANDMMAWMVQELCAVHPHIKGHTLEWTAWVGTGMVSEEEGKRFKAAGLKALTVETGVPLFLEAALRTVQPRIAVYNAEASFAGGRTLAKHPLPPVPRVRLVDTAADGTRSIVRFSTDTDSYIHQHLVNLEPVVPGTFVTEIFAEALKGEALIPTHIRFRRPMLLRGESLEVELVRDGDAMMLVPAERPEKLNAKALANLSYASCTLAKEAQLGEGAKLKITKKDLATLTAQSYQKSADFYDLLDTRFYKALKTGPVFRGVRATMEKGDLFFSTVTMTSQADAVMETPGEFVFNPILADMAVQVAAAWAMMRHNTMEIPFEIGALQVAGVIQGRDAIVICREKEITAEQAIVDLAVRNPDGSLIMTMDNLVLKTIMSGDG
;
A
#
# COMPACT_ATOMS: atom_id res chain seq x y z
N ILE A 1 23.32 45.98 -15.64
CA ILE A 1 24.17 45.01 -14.92
C ILE A 1 25.56 44.96 -15.51
N TRP A 2 25.78 44.43 -16.74
CA TRP A 2 27.14 44.35 -17.32
C TRP A 2 27.89 45.69 -17.37
N VAL A 3 27.21 46.76 -17.81
CA VAL A 3 27.80 48.13 -17.84
C VAL A 3 28.21 48.63 -16.44
N SER A 4 27.43 48.31 -15.38
CA SER A 4 27.84 48.59 -13.99
C SER A 4 29.08 47.80 -13.60
N LEU A 5 29.13 46.50 -13.91
CA LEU A 5 30.28 45.65 -13.53
C LEU A 5 31.58 46.10 -14.21
N VAL A 6 31.50 46.51 -15.48
CA VAL A 6 32.63 47.10 -16.23
C VAL A 6 33.13 48.37 -15.55
N THR A 7 32.21 49.24 -15.12
CA THR A 7 32.53 50.53 -14.51
C THR A 7 33.05 50.38 -13.06
N GLU A 8 32.47 49.48 -12.27
CA GLU A 8 32.75 49.30 -10.85
C GLU A 8 33.97 48.41 -10.58
N HIS A 9 34.22 47.41 -11.43
CA HIS A 9 35.32 46.45 -11.24
C HIS A 9 36.37 46.48 -12.36
N GLY A 10 36.29 47.42 -13.29
CA GLY A 10 37.29 47.64 -14.36
C GLY A 10 37.39 46.49 -15.37
N LEU A 11 36.29 45.76 -15.60
CA LEU A 11 36.25 44.66 -16.57
C LEU A 11 36.32 45.20 -18.00
N ASP A 12 36.90 44.44 -18.93
CA ASP A 12 36.98 44.83 -20.34
C ASP A 12 35.57 44.76 -21.00
N PRO A 13 35.02 45.89 -21.49
CA PRO A 13 33.68 45.93 -22.07
C PRO A 13 33.51 45.01 -23.30
N GLU A 14 34.58 44.69 -24.02
CA GLU A 14 34.57 43.80 -25.19
C GLU A 14 34.38 42.31 -24.81
N THR A 15 34.59 41.95 -23.53
CA THR A 15 34.57 40.55 -23.04
C THR A 15 33.23 40.11 -22.45
N ARG A 16 32.12 40.72 -22.87
CA ARG A 16 30.79 40.48 -22.31
C ARG A 16 30.38 38.98 -22.42
N PRO A 17 30.11 38.29 -21.29
CA PRO A 17 29.59 36.93 -21.32
C PRO A 17 28.20 36.88 -21.96
N GLU A 18 27.94 35.85 -22.76
CA GLU A 18 26.62 35.61 -23.34
C GLU A 18 25.64 35.10 -22.27
N GLY A 19 24.41 35.65 -22.31
CA GLY A 19 23.30 35.21 -21.47
C GLY A 19 23.13 36.01 -20.16
N PRO A 20 21.88 36.40 -19.81
CA PRO A 20 21.60 37.20 -18.61
C PRO A 20 21.91 36.47 -17.28
N ARG A 21 21.82 35.13 -17.25
CA ARG A 21 22.19 34.33 -16.05
C ARG A 21 23.68 34.35 -15.75
N THR A 22 24.52 34.29 -16.78
CA THR A 22 25.99 34.32 -16.63
C THR A 22 26.46 35.67 -16.09
N ILE A 23 25.88 36.76 -16.60
CA ILE A 23 26.14 38.12 -16.12
C ILE A 23 25.67 38.30 -14.66
N ALA A 24 24.53 37.71 -14.28
CA ALA A 24 24.04 37.76 -12.89
C ALA A 24 24.91 36.96 -11.91
N ASN A 25 25.39 35.78 -12.31
CA ASN A 25 26.30 34.98 -11.50
C ASN A 25 27.65 35.67 -11.28
N LEU A 26 28.21 36.27 -12.34
CA LEU A 26 29.44 37.04 -12.23
C LEU A 26 29.27 38.27 -11.32
N ALA A 27 28.13 38.96 -11.40
CA ALA A 27 27.80 40.08 -10.51
C ALA A 27 27.82 39.65 -9.03
N ARG A 28 27.21 38.50 -8.72
CA ARG A 28 27.17 37.94 -7.37
C ARG A 28 28.58 37.59 -6.86
N THR A 29 29.38 36.93 -7.68
CA THR A 29 30.75 36.55 -7.30
C THR A 29 31.64 37.77 -7.06
N LEU A 30 31.54 38.81 -7.90
CA LEU A 30 32.31 40.05 -7.73
C LEU A 30 31.88 40.82 -6.47
N ALA A 31 30.59 40.86 -6.17
CA ALA A 31 30.07 41.45 -4.93
C ALA A 31 30.55 40.69 -3.67
N GLU A 32 30.62 39.36 -3.72
CA GLU A 32 31.20 38.53 -2.65
C GLU A 32 32.70 38.80 -2.46
N MET A 33 33.44 38.99 -3.55
CA MET A 33 34.87 39.29 -3.51
C MET A 33 35.16 40.70 -2.95
N ASP A 34 34.34 41.69 -3.28
CA ASP A 34 34.50 43.06 -2.78
C ASP A 34 34.10 43.20 -1.30
N ALA A 35 33.14 42.39 -0.83
CA ALA A 35 32.86 42.25 0.60
C ALA A 35 34.08 41.74 1.37
N VAL A 36 34.81 40.76 0.82
CA VAL A 36 36.03 40.22 1.42
C VAL A 36 37.19 41.23 1.40
N LYS A 37 37.34 42.03 0.33
CA LYS A 37 38.42 43.03 0.22
C LYS A 37 38.21 44.28 1.07
N SER A 38 36.96 44.68 1.31
CA SER A 38 36.61 45.86 2.12
C SER A 38 36.68 45.61 3.64
N GLY A 39 37.16 44.44 4.07
CA GLY A 39 37.21 44.06 5.49
C GLY A 39 35.84 43.78 6.10
N GLY A 40 34.79 43.71 5.27
CA GLY A 40 33.47 43.26 5.68
C GLY A 40 33.48 41.74 5.85
N ALA A 41 33.38 41.25 7.09
CA ALA A 41 33.16 39.82 7.32
C ALA A 41 31.95 39.35 6.49
N PRO A 42 32.01 38.20 5.79
CA PRO A 42 30.82 37.61 5.21
C PRO A 42 29.80 37.49 6.33
N LYS A 43 28.57 38.00 6.13
CA LYS A 43 27.51 37.90 7.12
C LYS A 43 27.37 36.44 7.52
N LYS A 44 27.92 36.09 8.70
CA LYS A 44 27.59 34.88 9.43
C LYS A 44 26.07 34.85 9.48
N ALA A 45 25.47 33.87 8.82
CA ALA A 45 24.21 33.33 9.31
C ALA A 45 24.43 33.11 10.82
N LEU A 46 23.57 33.73 11.63
CA LEU A 46 23.63 33.71 13.09
C LEU A 46 24.11 32.34 13.56
N ALA A 47 25.33 32.32 14.12
CA ALA A 47 25.67 31.31 15.08
C ALA A 47 24.64 31.47 16.20
N GLY A 48 23.66 30.54 16.23
CA GLY A 48 23.08 30.14 17.50
C GLY A 48 24.21 29.77 18.45
N PRO A 49 23.95 29.71 19.77
CA PRO A 49 25.00 29.39 20.74
C PRO A 49 25.75 28.15 20.24
N GLU A 50 27.08 28.17 20.32
CA GLU A 50 27.94 27.00 20.15
C GLU A 50 27.48 25.95 21.17
N THR A 51 26.43 25.23 20.80
CA THR A 51 26.23 23.87 21.18
C THR A 51 27.19 23.13 20.26
N THR A 52 28.31 22.73 20.83
CA THR A 52 28.88 21.43 20.48
C THR A 52 27.72 20.49 20.16
N PRO A 53 27.78 19.65 19.11
CA PRO A 53 26.89 18.52 19.10
C PRO A 53 27.22 17.78 20.40
N GLU A 54 26.37 17.94 21.42
CA GLU A 54 26.04 16.82 22.28
C GLU A 54 25.57 15.78 21.28
N ASN A 55 26.53 15.00 20.80
CA ASN A 55 26.27 13.66 20.35
C ASN A 55 25.32 13.11 21.40
N ALA A 56 24.11 12.76 20.96
CA ALA A 56 23.27 11.87 21.72
C ALA A 56 23.95 10.49 21.77
N ALA A 57 25.10 10.41 22.43
CA ALA A 57 25.50 9.25 23.21
C ALA A 57 24.72 9.35 24.52
N GLY A 58 23.39 9.24 24.41
CA GLY A 58 22.60 8.83 25.55
C GLY A 58 23.03 7.41 25.89
N THR A 59 23.13 7.11 27.18
CA THR A 59 22.87 5.79 27.77
C THR A 59 21.97 4.97 26.84
N PRO A 60 22.18 3.67 26.56
CA PRO A 60 21.31 2.90 25.65
C PRO A 60 19.83 3.15 25.99
N VAL A 61 19.21 4.09 25.27
CA VAL A 61 17.84 4.51 25.52
C VAL A 61 17.02 3.51 24.79
N ASN A 62 16.12 2.85 25.51
CA ASN A 62 15.19 1.94 24.90
C ASN A 62 14.34 2.71 23.87
N PRO A 63 14.49 2.48 22.56
CA PRO A 63 13.73 3.21 21.54
C PRO A 63 12.22 3.01 21.70
N ALA A 64 11.83 1.98 22.45
CA ALA A 64 10.47 1.63 22.79
C ALA A 64 9.88 2.43 23.98
N GLU A 65 10.64 3.39 24.55
CA GLU A 65 10.21 4.32 25.62
C GLU A 65 9.93 5.74 25.11
N PHE A 66 10.24 6.04 23.84
CA PHE A 66 9.91 7.34 23.27
C PHE A 66 8.39 7.45 23.02
N PRO A 67 7.73 8.52 23.50
CA PRO A 67 6.30 8.71 23.28
C PRO A 67 6.02 8.98 21.79
N LEU A 68 4.81 8.63 21.36
CA LEU A 68 4.34 9.05 20.03
C LEU A 68 4.25 10.59 19.98
N PRO A 69 4.49 11.20 18.80
CA PRO A 69 4.23 12.62 18.59
C PRO A 69 2.78 12.97 18.90
N ASP A 70 2.55 14.20 19.37
CA ASP A 70 1.19 14.71 19.57
C ASP A 70 0.43 14.71 18.23
N PRO A 71 -0.70 13.98 18.12
CA PRO A 71 -1.51 13.97 16.90
C PRO A 71 -2.04 15.35 16.47
N ALA A 72 -2.10 16.32 17.39
CA ALA A 72 -2.52 17.70 17.10
C ALA A 72 -1.37 18.60 16.59
N ASP A 73 -0.10 18.16 16.71
CA ASP A 73 1.04 18.92 16.18
C ASP A 73 1.23 18.64 14.69
N GLU A 74 0.66 19.50 13.84
CA GLU A 74 0.77 19.44 12.38
C GLU A 74 2.22 19.57 11.86
N THR A 75 3.14 20.08 12.69
CA THR A 75 4.56 20.20 12.35
C THR A 75 5.31 18.89 12.61
N ALA A 76 4.78 17.98 13.43
CA ALA A 76 5.40 16.70 13.71
C ALA A 76 5.13 15.69 12.58
N CYS A 77 6.05 14.73 12.42
CA CYS A 77 5.79 13.62 11.52
C CYS A 77 4.75 12.69 12.13
N GLN A 78 3.78 12.27 11.33
CA GLN A 78 2.68 11.40 11.72
C GLN A 78 2.45 10.31 10.66
N LEU A 79 1.57 9.36 10.97
CA LEU A 79 1.17 8.30 10.05
C LEU A 79 -0.03 8.77 9.22
N PHE A 80 0.04 8.59 7.90
CA PHE A 80 -1.04 8.87 6.97
C PHE A 80 -1.31 7.66 6.09
N ALA A 81 -2.57 7.28 5.92
CA ALA A 81 -2.98 6.27 4.96
C ALA A 81 -3.22 6.92 3.59
N ALA A 82 -2.80 6.25 2.52
CA ALA A 82 -3.21 6.61 1.17
C ALA A 82 -4.63 6.09 0.90
N GLY A 83 -5.52 6.97 0.42
CA GLY A 83 -6.90 6.64 0.05
C GLY A 83 -7.30 7.29 -1.27
N VAL A 84 -8.58 7.16 -1.62
CA VAL A 84 -9.18 7.85 -2.78
C VAL A 84 -10.44 8.60 -2.38
N ALA A 85 -10.68 9.75 -3.01
CA ALA A 85 -11.93 10.48 -2.93
C ALA A 85 -12.53 10.64 -4.33
N PHE A 86 -13.86 10.78 -4.42
CA PHE A 86 -14.50 11.08 -5.70
C PHE A 86 -14.08 12.45 -6.21
N LEU A 87 -13.88 12.53 -7.53
CA LEU A 87 -13.47 13.74 -8.22
C LEU A 87 -14.61 14.24 -9.10
N ASP A 88 -15.16 15.40 -8.75
CA ASP A 88 -16.22 16.07 -9.49
C ASP A 88 -15.65 16.68 -10.79
N GLU A 89 -16.42 16.63 -11.88
CA GLU A 89 -16.08 17.31 -13.14
C GLU A 89 -15.94 18.82 -12.96
N ALA A 90 -16.65 19.45 -12.01
CA ALA A 90 -16.48 20.86 -11.68
C ALA A 90 -15.09 21.21 -11.13
N GLN A 91 -14.35 20.22 -10.62
CA GLN A 91 -12.97 20.37 -10.17
C GLN A 91 -11.97 20.16 -11.32
N MET A 92 -12.42 19.70 -12.48
CA MET A 92 -11.59 19.43 -13.65
C MET A 92 -11.47 20.67 -14.54
N THR A 93 -10.34 20.80 -15.24
CA THR A 93 -10.16 21.87 -16.24
C THR A 93 -10.37 21.30 -17.65
N PRO A 94 -11.24 21.88 -18.49
CA PRO A 94 -11.36 21.47 -19.89
C PRO A 94 -10.05 21.60 -20.65
N PHE A 95 -9.76 20.65 -21.53
CA PHE A 95 -8.57 20.65 -22.40
C PHE A 95 -8.90 20.08 -23.77
N GLU A 96 -8.69 20.89 -24.81
CA GLU A 96 -8.91 20.49 -26.20
C GLU A 96 -7.57 20.14 -26.86
N ALA A 97 -7.30 18.85 -27.00
CA ALA A 97 -6.13 18.35 -27.73
C ALA A 97 -6.36 18.46 -29.25
N GLN A 98 -5.51 19.22 -29.94
CA GLN A 98 -5.55 19.36 -31.40
C GLN A 98 -4.78 18.22 -32.07
N SER A 99 -3.69 17.78 -31.44
CA SER A 99 -2.80 16.76 -32.01
C SER A 99 -2.17 15.87 -30.95
N ALA A 100 -2.14 14.57 -31.23
CA ALA A 100 -1.59 13.60 -30.30
C ALA A 100 -0.65 12.60 -30.97
N VAL A 101 0.38 12.21 -30.24
CA VAL A 101 1.22 11.05 -30.55
C VAL A 101 0.90 9.93 -29.57
N LEU A 102 0.47 8.79 -30.10
CA LEU A 102 0.34 7.53 -29.38
C LEU A 102 1.69 6.80 -29.46
N LEU A 103 2.46 6.86 -28.38
CA LEU A 103 3.72 6.14 -28.25
C LEU A 103 3.44 4.74 -27.72
N VAL A 104 3.74 3.72 -28.52
CA VAL A 104 3.35 2.34 -28.25
C VAL A 104 4.59 1.46 -28.17
N GLU A 105 4.71 0.66 -27.11
CA GLU A 105 5.76 -0.36 -27.02
C GLU A 105 5.46 -1.60 -27.88
N ASP A 106 4.20 -2.03 -27.92
CA ASP A 106 3.68 -3.09 -28.80
C ASP A 106 2.18 -2.88 -29.07
N ASP A 107 1.72 -3.02 -30.31
CA ASP A 107 0.31 -2.80 -30.70
C ASP A 107 -0.49 -4.11 -30.86
N LYS A 108 -0.05 -5.20 -30.21
CA LYS A 108 -0.80 -6.48 -30.19
C LYS A 108 -2.27 -6.37 -29.71
N GLY A 109 -2.64 -5.30 -29.00
CA GLY A 109 -4.00 -5.05 -28.46
C GLY A 109 -4.94 -4.21 -29.35
N ASP A 110 -4.46 -3.67 -30.49
CA ASP A 110 -5.18 -2.73 -31.37
C ASP A 110 -5.66 -1.46 -30.62
N ALA A 111 -5.11 -1.17 -29.43
CA ALA A 111 -5.53 -0.05 -28.60
C ALA A 111 -5.25 1.30 -29.29
N ALA A 112 -4.08 1.43 -29.92
CA ALA A 112 -3.70 2.64 -30.62
C ALA A 112 -4.62 2.90 -31.82
N ALA A 113 -4.86 1.88 -32.65
CA ALA A 113 -5.77 1.97 -33.78
C ALA A 113 -7.23 2.25 -33.36
N LYS A 114 -7.72 1.66 -32.25
CA LYS A 114 -9.04 1.98 -31.67
C LYS A 114 -9.13 3.44 -31.25
N LEU A 115 -8.12 3.96 -30.55
CA LEU A 115 -8.07 5.36 -30.12
C LEU A 115 -8.05 6.31 -31.32
N GLN A 116 -7.20 6.05 -32.34
CA GLN A 116 -7.17 6.82 -33.57
C GLN A 116 -8.54 6.88 -34.26
N ARG A 117 -9.26 5.74 -34.32
CA ARG A 117 -10.62 5.70 -34.89
C ARG A 117 -11.64 6.51 -34.08
N ARG A 118 -11.57 6.45 -32.75
CA ARG A 118 -12.55 7.11 -31.85
C ARG A 118 -12.30 8.61 -31.74
N LEU A 119 -11.09 9.00 -31.35
CA LEU A 119 -10.73 10.40 -31.12
C LEU A 119 -10.45 11.16 -32.41
N GLY A 120 -10.02 10.48 -33.48
CA GLY A 120 -9.91 11.09 -34.81
C GLY A 120 -11.25 11.57 -35.36
N ARG A 121 -12.36 10.88 -35.05
CA ARG A 121 -13.72 11.35 -35.39
C ARG A 121 -14.13 12.61 -34.63
N ALA A 122 -13.52 12.85 -33.46
CA ALA A 122 -13.72 14.05 -32.67
C ALA A 122 -12.85 15.23 -33.13
N GLY A 123 -12.07 15.07 -34.22
CA GLY A 123 -11.31 16.14 -34.85
C GLY A 123 -9.83 16.23 -34.44
N THR A 124 -9.37 15.39 -33.51
CA THR A 124 -7.95 15.35 -33.11
C THR A 124 -7.08 14.66 -34.17
N GLN A 125 -5.96 15.28 -34.55
CA GLN A 125 -4.96 14.65 -35.42
C GLN A 125 -4.08 13.69 -34.62
N MET A 126 -4.17 12.39 -34.88
CA MET A 126 -3.41 11.39 -34.13
C MET A 126 -2.39 10.64 -34.98
N ARG A 127 -1.17 10.47 -34.45
CA ARG A 127 -0.11 9.65 -35.04
C ARG A 127 0.28 8.53 -34.08
N THR A 128 0.62 7.36 -34.60
CA THR A 128 1.20 6.27 -33.81
C THR A 128 2.69 6.22 -34.06
N LEU A 129 3.48 6.07 -33.00
CA LEU A 129 4.92 5.94 -33.05
C LEU A 129 5.33 4.74 -32.20
N LEU A 130 6.06 3.79 -32.78
CA LEU A 130 6.60 2.67 -32.01
C LEU A 130 7.80 3.14 -31.19
N ALA A 131 7.95 2.61 -29.98
CA ALA A 131 9.09 2.91 -29.11
C ALA A 131 10.44 2.64 -29.80
N ALA A 132 10.55 1.55 -30.56
CA ALA A 132 11.76 1.21 -31.31
C ALA A 132 12.10 2.27 -32.38
N ASP A 133 11.09 2.80 -33.08
CA ASP A 133 11.29 3.84 -34.09
C ASP A 133 11.67 5.17 -33.44
N LEU A 134 11.04 5.52 -32.31
CA LEU A 134 11.39 6.70 -31.51
C LEU A 134 12.86 6.67 -31.09
N LEU A 135 13.33 5.53 -30.58
CA LEU A 135 14.71 5.36 -30.11
C LEU A 135 15.74 5.38 -31.26
N ALA A 136 15.31 5.11 -32.49
CA ALA A 136 16.17 5.21 -33.68
C ALA A 136 16.27 6.63 -34.25
N MET A 137 15.41 7.57 -33.83
CA MET A 137 15.42 8.95 -34.32
C MET A 137 16.53 9.77 -33.67
N SER A 138 17.19 10.63 -34.47
CA SER A 138 18.04 11.71 -33.93
C SER A 138 17.19 12.80 -33.27
N GLU A 139 17.80 13.63 -32.42
CA GLU A 139 17.13 14.77 -31.77
C GLU A 139 16.40 15.70 -32.77
N ASP A 140 17.02 16.01 -33.90
CA ASP A 140 16.41 16.84 -34.95
C ASP A 140 15.15 16.19 -35.57
N ALA A 141 15.18 14.87 -35.73
CA ALA A 141 14.07 14.11 -36.30
C ALA A 141 12.90 14.00 -35.30
N LEU A 142 13.21 13.84 -34.01
CA LEU A 142 12.21 13.93 -32.95
C LEU A 142 11.57 15.32 -32.90
N SER A 143 12.38 16.37 -32.89
CA SER A 143 11.89 17.75 -32.89
C SER A 143 10.96 18.01 -34.08
N ALA A 144 11.35 17.57 -35.28
CA ALA A 144 10.53 17.65 -36.47
C ALA A 144 9.21 16.86 -36.33
N TYR A 145 9.25 15.61 -35.85
CA TYR A 145 8.07 14.75 -35.72
C TYR A 145 7.02 15.29 -34.71
N PHE A 146 7.51 15.91 -33.64
CA PHE A 146 6.68 16.50 -32.59
C PHE A 146 6.38 18.00 -32.81
N THR A 147 6.68 18.55 -33.99
CA THR A 147 6.59 20.01 -34.28
C THR A 147 5.21 20.60 -34.03
N ASP A 148 4.15 19.84 -34.25
CA ASP A 148 2.77 20.31 -34.07
C ASP A 148 2.04 19.50 -33.00
N CYS A 149 2.76 18.79 -32.11
CA CYS A 149 2.18 17.90 -31.09
C CYS A 149 1.92 18.63 -29.77
N ASP A 150 0.70 18.51 -29.22
CA ASP A 150 0.33 19.04 -27.90
C ASP A 150 0.09 17.96 -26.83
N THR A 151 -0.08 16.70 -27.25
CA THR A 151 -0.37 15.57 -26.36
C THR A 151 0.46 14.34 -26.72
N LEU A 152 1.16 13.77 -25.75
CA LEU A 152 1.82 12.47 -25.83
C LEU A 152 1.04 11.47 -24.97
N VAL A 153 0.64 10.33 -25.55
CA VAL A 153 0.05 9.20 -24.81
C VAL A 153 1.05 8.06 -24.82
N TYR A 154 1.54 7.65 -23.64
CA TYR A 154 2.46 6.52 -23.52
C TYR A 154 1.68 5.24 -23.18
N LEU A 155 1.60 4.34 -24.16
CA LEU A 155 0.97 3.03 -24.08
C LEU A 155 2.05 1.95 -23.87
N HIS A 156 2.23 1.55 -22.62
CA HIS A 156 3.14 0.45 -22.26
C HIS A 156 2.61 -0.91 -22.75
N HIS A 157 3.33 -2.01 -22.53
CA HIS A 157 2.90 -3.31 -23.04
C HIS A 157 1.68 -3.88 -22.28
N GLU A 158 0.62 -4.31 -22.99
CA GLU A 158 -0.63 -4.79 -22.37
C GLU A 158 -0.47 -6.15 -21.70
N SER A 159 0.46 -6.99 -22.19
CA SER A 159 0.74 -8.27 -21.51
C SER A 159 1.25 -8.10 -20.07
N LEU A 160 1.66 -6.91 -19.64
CA LEU A 160 2.00 -6.66 -18.24
C LEU A 160 0.79 -6.78 -17.32
N VAL A 161 -0.40 -6.46 -17.82
CA VAL A 161 -1.65 -6.47 -17.05
C VAL A 161 -2.42 -7.79 -17.18
N THR A 162 -1.95 -8.73 -18.01
CA THR A 162 -2.59 -10.05 -18.20
C THR A 162 -1.97 -11.13 -17.30
N LEU A 163 -2.80 -12.02 -16.75
CA LEU A 163 -2.42 -13.14 -15.87
C LEU A 163 -2.84 -14.51 -16.47
N PRO A 164 -2.34 -15.64 -15.94
CA PRO A 164 -1.36 -15.77 -14.84
C PRO A 164 0.09 -15.56 -15.29
N LYS A 165 0.95 -15.13 -14.34
CA LYS A 165 2.41 -15.08 -14.48
C LYS A 165 3.06 -15.68 -13.25
N THR A 166 4.06 -16.53 -13.44
CA THR A 166 4.99 -16.94 -12.38
C THR A 166 5.83 -15.74 -11.92
N PRO A 167 6.37 -15.74 -10.68
CA PRO A 167 7.30 -14.68 -10.25
C PRO A 167 8.49 -14.46 -11.19
N GLN A 168 8.98 -15.53 -11.83
CA GLN A 168 10.06 -15.43 -12.81
C GLN A 168 9.62 -14.70 -14.08
N GLU A 169 8.44 -15.01 -14.62
CA GLU A 169 7.86 -14.30 -15.77
C GLU A 169 7.57 -12.83 -15.42
N MET A 170 7.06 -12.57 -14.22
CA MET A 170 6.83 -11.20 -13.75
C MET A 170 8.13 -10.41 -13.67
N ARG A 171 9.19 -10.99 -13.11
CA ARG A 171 10.50 -10.37 -13.01
C ARG A 171 11.07 -10.03 -14.40
N ALA A 172 11.04 -10.98 -15.33
CA ALA A 172 11.56 -10.78 -16.68
C ALA A 172 10.80 -9.67 -17.43
N ALA A 173 9.47 -9.71 -17.37
CA ALA A 173 8.62 -8.71 -18.01
C ALA A 173 8.83 -7.31 -17.40
N PHE A 174 8.91 -7.23 -16.07
CA PHE A 174 9.17 -5.98 -15.35
C PHE A 174 10.53 -5.38 -15.75
N SER A 175 11.62 -6.15 -15.70
CA SER A 175 12.96 -5.67 -16.04
C SER A 175 13.05 -5.13 -17.46
N GLN A 176 12.45 -5.83 -18.44
CA GLN A 176 12.45 -5.38 -19.84
C GLN A 176 11.71 -4.05 -20.02
N GLN A 177 10.54 -3.93 -19.39
CA GLN A 177 9.65 -2.79 -19.58
C GLN A 177 10.14 -1.55 -18.84
N VAL A 178 10.75 -1.72 -17.67
CA VAL A 178 11.41 -0.61 -16.98
C VAL A 178 12.57 -0.06 -17.82
N GLN A 179 13.42 -0.91 -18.41
CA GLN A 179 14.51 -0.42 -19.27
C GLN A 179 13.97 0.39 -20.47
N SER A 180 12.95 -0.14 -21.15
CA SER A 180 12.27 0.54 -22.26
C SER A 180 11.74 1.92 -21.85
N LEU A 181 11.05 2.00 -20.70
CA LEU A 181 10.55 3.26 -20.13
C LEU A 181 11.67 4.29 -19.91
N TYR A 182 12.81 3.88 -19.35
CA TYR A 182 13.96 4.78 -19.18
C TYR A 182 14.51 5.26 -20.51
N ASP A 183 14.75 4.34 -21.45
CA ASP A 183 15.34 4.68 -22.74
C ASP A 183 14.47 5.69 -23.49
N ILE A 184 13.15 5.48 -23.49
CA ILE A 184 12.17 6.37 -24.12
C ILE A 184 12.23 7.78 -23.52
N PHE A 185 12.07 7.91 -22.20
CA PHE A 185 11.94 9.22 -21.58
C PHE A 185 13.27 9.94 -21.40
N ARG A 186 14.39 9.20 -21.37
CA ARG A 186 15.73 9.77 -21.49
C ARG A 186 15.91 10.42 -22.87
N HIS A 187 15.47 9.75 -23.93
CA HIS A 187 15.56 10.24 -25.32
C HIS A 187 14.61 11.42 -25.59
N LEU A 188 13.42 11.41 -24.98
CA LEU A 188 12.44 12.50 -25.09
C LEU A 188 12.75 13.70 -24.19
N TYR A 189 13.69 13.59 -23.23
CA TYR A 189 13.83 14.57 -22.17
C TYR A 189 14.08 16.00 -22.67
N ALA A 190 15.06 16.17 -23.57
CA ALA A 190 15.40 17.48 -24.12
C ALA A 190 14.25 18.09 -24.93
N LEU A 191 13.52 17.26 -25.68
CA LEU A 191 12.33 17.68 -26.42
C LEU A 191 11.25 18.18 -25.48
N LEU A 192 10.92 17.44 -24.42
CA LEU A 192 9.87 17.80 -23.47
C LEU A 192 10.21 19.05 -22.65
N GLN A 193 11.49 19.33 -22.41
CA GLN A 193 11.93 20.60 -21.81
C GLN A 193 11.73 21.79 -22.75
N GLN A 194 12.03 21.62 -24.04
CA GLN A 194 11.89 22.69 -25.04
C GLN A 194 10.44 22.90 -25.47
N ARG A 195 9.65 21.83 -25.41
CA ARG A 195 8.27 21.76 -25.89
C ARG A 195 7.37 21.09 -24.85
N PRO A 196 6.94 21.85 -23.84
CA PRO A 196 6.02 21.33 -22.85
C PRO A 196 4.69 20.90 -23.49
N MET A 197 4.22 19.71 -23.12
CA MET A 197 3.00 19.12 -23.67
C MET A 197 2.22 18.38 -22.58
N ARG A 198 1.00 17.96 -22.89
CA ARG A 198 0.24 17.02 -22.05
C ARG A 198 0.82 15.62 -22.22
N ILE A 199 1.06 14.91 -21.12
CA ILE A 199 1.57 13.54 -21.12
C ILE A 199 0.55 12.66 -20.40
N MET A 200 -0.16 11.83 -21.15
CA MET A 200 -1.13 10.87 -20.63
C MET A 200 -0.50 9.49 -20.51
N VAL A 201 -0.66 8.87 -19.33
CA VAL A 201 -0.09 7.56 -19.02
C VAL A 201 -1.22 6.67 -18.48
N PRO A 202 -1.95 5.97 -19.35
CA PRO A 202 -2.90 4.95 -18.89
C PRO A 202 -2.15 3.82 -18.21
N VAL A 203 -2.68 3.37 -17.09
CA VAL A 203 -2.27 2.19 -16.33
C VAL A 203 -3.50 1.34 -16.04
N SER A 204 -3.33 0.06 -15.69
CA SER A 204 -4.45 -0.79 -15.29
C SER A 204 -4.14 -1.42 -13.95
N MET A 205 -4.75 -0.87 -12.90
CA MET A 205 -4.80 -1.43 -11.56
C MET A 205 -6.28 -1.75 -11.24
N ASP A 206 -6.77 -1.32 -10.09
CA ASP A 206 -8.14 -1.56 -9.62
C ASP A 206 -9.14 -0.43 -9.98
N GLY A 207 -8.71 0.60 -10.71
CA GLY A 207 -9.52 1.80 -10.99
C GLY A 207 -9.57 2.79 -9.84
N ARG A 208 -8.90 2.49 -8.72
CA ARG A 208 -8.79 3.30 -7.50
C ARG A 208 -7.32 3.48 -7.11
N LEU A 209 -6.48 3.63 -8.13
CA LEU A 209 -5.05 3.88 -8.00
C LEU A 209 -4.33 2.73 -7.29
N GLY A 210 -4.89 1.52 -7.43
CA GLY A 210 -4.50 0.26 -6.80
C GLY A 210 -4.73 0.19 -5.28
N LEU A 211 -5.28 1.22 -4.64
CA LEU A 211 -5.33 1.31 -3.17
C LEU A 211 -6.27 0.29 -2.49
N GLN A 212 -6.99 -0.55 -3.25
CA GLN A 212 -7.81 -1.65 -2.69
C GLN A 212 -7.14 -3.03 -2.70
N GLY A 213 -6.01 -3.21 -3.38
CA GLY A 213 -5.22 -4.46 -3.34
C GLY A 213 -5.88 -5.63 -4.08
N GLN A 214 -6.21 -5.39 -5.34
CA GLN A 214 -6.72 -6.43 -6.24
C GLN A 214 -5.54 -7.26 -6.76
N GLY A 215 -5.35 -8.45 -6.19
CA GLY A 215 -4.20 -9.35 -6.33
C GLY A 215 -3.89 -9.90 -7.73
N ASP A 216 -4.33 -9.25 -8.81
CA ASP A 216 -4.29 -9.74 -10.19
C ASP A 216 -3.59 -8.81 -11.21
N LYS A 217 -3.17 -7.61 -10.81
CA LYS A 217 -2.60 -6.60 -11.74
C LYS A 217 -1.29 -5.97 -11.26
N MET A 218 -0.52 -6.71 -10.47
CA MET A 218 0.78 -6.30 -9.88
C MET A 218 1.67 -5.42 -10.77
N LEU A 219 1.86 -5.74 -12.06
CA LEU A 219 2.74 -4.98 -12.96
C LEU A 219 2.06 -3.79 -13.63
N GLY A 220 0.74 -3.66 -13.56
CA GLY A 220 0.00 -2.58 -14.20
C GLY A 220 0.33 -1.19 -13.67
N ALA A 221 0.87 -1.12 -12.45
CA ALA A 221 1.28 0.12 -11.81
C ALA A 221 2.72 0.58 -12.14
N PHE A 222 3.51 -0.21 -12.88
CA PHE A 222 4.96 -0.02 -12.96
C PHE A 222 5.44 1.38 -13.42
N PRO A 223 4.74 2.13 -14.31
CA PRO A 223 5.22 3.44 -14.74
C PRO A 223 4.96 4.54 -13.69
N VAL A 224 4.05 4.32 -12.75
CA VAL A 224 3.47 5.38 -11.90
C VAL A 224 4.55 6.13 -11.12
N GLY A 225 5.38 5.42 -10.35
CA GLY A 225 6.47 6.03 -9.59
C GLY A 225 7.48 6.80 -10.45
N PHE A 226 7.83 6.28 -11.64
CA PHE A 226 8.72 6.98 -12.58
C PHE A 226 8.09 8.29 -13.07
N MET A 227 6.82 8.24 -13.49
CA MET A 227 6.10 9.40 -14.01
C MET A 227 5.93 10.48 -12.94
N ARG A 228 5.70 10.10 -11.68
CA ARG A 228 5.70 11.04 -10.55
C ARG A 228 7.04 11.77 -10.44
N GLY A 229 8.16 11.04 -10.50
CA GLY A 229 9.49 11.63 -10.48
C GLY A 229 9.72 12.57 -11.66
N LEU A 230 9.36 12.13 -12.87
CA LEU A 230 9.57 12.90 -14.09
C LEU A 230 8.72 14.18 -14.12
N ALA A 231 7.49 14.14 -13.59
CA ALA A 231 6.64 15.31 -13.43
C ALA A 231 7.26 16.38 -12.50
N ARG A 232 8.13 15.98 -11.54
CA ARG A 232 8.89 16.91 -10.70
C ARG A 232 10.12 17.49 -11.40
N GLU A 233 10.55 16.91 -12.51
CA GLU A 233 11.66 17.40 -13.32
C GLU A 233 11.17 18.27 -14.50
N LEU A 234 10.06 17.90 -15.12
CA LEU A 234 9.47 18.56 -16.28
C LEU A 234 8.19 19.32 -15.89
N THR A 235 8.33 20.33 -15.02
CA THR A 235 7.20 21.04 -14.39
C THR A 235 6.30 21.81 -15.35
N ASP A 236 6.81 22.12 -16.54
CA ASP A 236 6.03 22.81 -17.58
C ASP A 236 5.12 21.83 -18.35
N CYS A 237 5.44 20.54 -18.35
CA CYS A 237 4.56 19.51 -18.92
C CYS A 237 3.34 19.26 -18.02
N ARG A 238 2.26 18.74 -18.61
CA ARG A 238 1.03 18.39 -17.89
C ARG A 238 0.85 16.88 -17.85
N PHE A 239 1.30 16.26 -16.76
CA PHE A 239 1.19 14.81 -16.56
C PHE A 239 -0.22 14.41 -16.08
N GLN A 240 -0.73 13.31 -16.65
CA GLN A 240 -1.94 12.65 -16.21
C GLN A 240 -1.80 11.13 -16.31
N ILE A 241 -1.66 10.50 -15.16
CA ILE A 241 -1.67 9.07 -14.97
C ILE A 241 -3.13 8.65 -14.76
N ILE A 242 -3.63 7.72 -15.57
CA ILE A 242 -5.02 7.29 -15.55
C ILE A 242 -5.07 5.81 -15.24
N ASP A 243 -5.47 5.46 -14.03
CA ASP A 243 -5.81 4.08 -13.70
C ASP A 243 -7.16 3.74 -14.29
N CYS A 244 -7.11 2.99 -15.40
CA CYS A 244 -8.24 2.62 -16.21
C CYS A 244 -9.07 1.49 -15.59
N GLY A 245 -8.60 0.86 -14.50
CA GLY A 245 -9.26 -0.27 -13.86
C GLY A 245 -9.64 -1.36 -14.86
N ASP A 246 -10.91 -1.76 -14.85
CA ASP A 246 -11.48 -2.75 -15.78
C ASP A 246 -12.12 -2.14 -17.03
N LEU A 247 -12.16 -0.81 -17.14
CA LEU A 247 -12.66 -0.16 -18.35
C LEU A 247 -11.74 -0.42 -19.55
N GLY A 248 -10.46 -0.71 -19.29
CA GLY A 248 -9.42 -0.83 -20.30
C GLY A 248 -8.95 0.53 -20.81
N TRP A 249 -7.81 0.55 -21.53
CA TRP A 249 -7.15 1.79 -21.91
C TRP A 249 -8.00 2.67 -22.82
N VAL A 250 -8.70 2.09 -23.80
CA VAL A 250 -9.46 2.87 -24.79
C VAL A 250 -10.54 3.70 -24.11
N GLN A 251 -11.41 3.07 -23.31
CA GLN A 251 -12.47 3.77 -22.59
C GLN A 251 -11.91 4.73 -21.53
N GLY A 252 -10.87 4.32 -20.78
CA GLY A 252 -10.28 5.15 -19.74
C GLY A 252 -9.66 6.44 -20.28
N ILE A 253 -8.94 6.35 -21.42
CA ILE A 253 -8.37 7.52 -22.10
C ILE A 253 -9.47 8.39 -22.70
N GLU A 254 -10.44 7.81 -23.40
CA GLU A 254 -11.54 8.55 -24.03
C GLU A 254 -12.34 9.35 -23.00
N ALA A 255 -12.68 8.74 -21.85
CA ALA A 255 -13.38 9.41 -20.77
C ALA A 255 -12.62 10.60 -20.19
N ASN A 256 -11.29 10.59 -20.23
CA ASN A 256 -10.45 11.66 -19.67
C ASN A 256 -9.83 12.57 -20.74
N TRP A 257 -10.13 12.32 -22.02
CA TRP A 257 -9.60 13.08 -23.13
C TRP A 257 -9.87 14.58 -23.01
N PRO A 258 -11.08 15.05 -22.67
CA PRO A 258 -11.37 16.48 -22.64
C PRO A 258 -10.97 17.17 -21.31
N TRP A 259 -10.29 16.47 -20.40
CA TRP A 259 -10.13 16.93 -19.02
C TRP A 259 -8.68 16.88 -18.51
N LEU A 260 -8.26 17.96 -17.83
CA LEU A 260 -7.08 18.02 -16.96
C LEU A 260 -7.51 17.94 -15.49
N SER A 261 -6.91 17.02 -14.76
CA SER A 261 -7.12 16.87 -13.31
C SER A 261 -6.33 17.91 -12.52
N PRO A 262 -6.81 18.31 -11.33
CA PRO A 262 -6.05 19.16 -10.42
C PRO A 262 -4.71 18.54 -9.99
N GLY A 263 -4.71 17.21 -9.79
CA GLY A 263 -3.51 16.40 -9.61
C GLY A 263 -3.08 15.72 -10.90
N PHE A 264 -1.97 15.00 -10.87
CA PHE A 264 -1.45 14.25 -12.02
C PHE A 264 -1.90 12.77 -12.02
N GLU A 265 -2.78 12.35 -11.13
CA GLU A 265 -3.32 10.97 -11.03
C GLU A 265 -4.83 10.95 -10.95
N MET A 266 -5.44 9.96 -11.60
CA MET A 266 -6.87 9.72 -11.55
C MET A 266 -7.19 8.23 -11.67
N GLY A 267 -8.11 7.75 -10.85
CA GLY A 267 -8.70 6.42 -10.98
C GLY A 267 -10.05 6.46 -11.67
N MET A 268 -10.33 5.45 -12.49
CA MET A 268 -11.61 5.24 -13.15
C MET A 268 -12.35 4.06 -12.53
N THR A 269 -13.48 4.36 -11.89
CA THR A 269 -14.40 3.35 -11.35
C THR A 269 -15.70 3.34 -12.15
N SER A 270 -16.52 2.30 -11.96
CA SER A 270 -17.91 2.27 -12.47
C SER A 270 -18.77 3.43 -11.94
N MET A 271 -18.41 3.98 -10.78
CA MET A 271 -19.10 5.07 -10.10
C MET A 271 -18.63 6.47 -10.52
N GLY A 272 -17.54 6.56 -11.28
CA GLY A 272 -16.94 7.83 -11.68
C GLY A 272 -15.45 7.92 -11.38
N ARG A 273 -14.92 9.14 -11.47
CA ARG A 273 -13.51 9.45 -11.28
C ARG A 273 -13.17 9.54 -9.80
N VAL A 274 -11.97 9.08 -9.45
CA VAL A 274 -11.40 9.26 -8.12
C VAL A 274 -10.01 9.86 -8.19
N THR A 275 -9.61 10.56 -7.13
CA THR A 275 -8.30 11.22 -6.97
C THR A 275 -7.65 10.74 -5.67
N PRO A 276 -6.30 10.67 -5.58
CA PRO A 276 -5.66 10.22 -4.35
C PRO A 276 -5.79 11.27 -3.24
N VAL A 277 -6.05 10.79 -2.02
CA VAL A 277 -6.10 11.60 -0.80
C VAL A 277 -5.22 10.98 0.28
N MET A 278 -4.84 11.78 1.27
CA MET A 278 -4.10 11.30 2.45
C MET A 278 -4.97 11.51 3.68
N ALA A 279 -5.03 10.51 4.54
CA ALA A 279 -5.83 10.59 5.75
C ALA A 279 -4.96 10.22 6.96
N GLN A 280 -4.93 11.11 7.96
CA GLN A 280 -4.15 10.89 9.18
C GLN A 280 -4.66 9.64 9.89
N ILE A 281 -3.75 8.78 10.36
CA ILE A 281 -4.08 7.57 11.11
C ILE A 281 -4.04 7.91 12.60
N ALA A 282 -5.15 7.71 13.30
CA ALA A 282 -5.20 7.88 14.75
C ALA A 282 -4.39 6.77 15.46
N PRO A 283 -3.73 7.07 16.60
CA PRO A 283 -3.03 6.07 17.38
C PRO A 283 -3.93 4.92 17.84
N GLY A 284 -3.43 3.69 17.73
CA GLY A 284 -4.07 2.48 18.22
C GLY A 284 -3.92 2.30 19.72
N THR A 285 -4.97 1.76 20.34
CA THR A 285 -5.00 1.50 21.78
C THR A 285 -4.54 0.08 22.13
N GLN A 286 -4.60 -0.87 21.19
CA GLN A 286 -4.20 -2.27 21.36
C GLN A 286 -3.21 -2.70 20.28
N ALA A 287 -2.44 -3.75 20.58
CA ALA A 287 -1.50 -4.34 19.63
C ALA A 287 -2.15 -5.50 18.88
N LEU A 288 -1.94 -5.54 17.57
CA LEU A 288 -2.32 -6.62 16.66
C LEU A 288 -1.45 -7.85 16.94
N PRO A 289 -2.04 -9.04 17.14
CA PRO A 289 -1.29 -10.26 17.40
C PRO A 289 -0.69 -10.79 16.09
N THR A 290 0.51 -10.34 15.73
CA THR A 290 1.18 -10.77 14.48
C THR A 290 2.57 -11.35 14.64
N LEU A 291 3.25 -11.14 15.77
CA LEU A 291 4.53 -11.78 16.05
C LEU A 291 4.52 -12.28 17.50
N ASN A 292 4.94 -13.51 17.70
CA ASN A 292 5.08 -14.14 19.01
C ASN A 292 6.54 -14.12 19.47
N PRO A 293 6.81 -14.19 20.79
CA PRO A 293 8.15 -14.43 21.29
C PRO A 293 8.78 -15.68 20.66
N GLY A 294 10.02 -15.55 20.17
CA GLY A 294 10.75 -16.63 19.50
C GLY A 294 10.52 -16.76 17.99
N ASP A 295 9.56 -16.04 17.41
CA ASP A 295 9.35 -15.96 15.96
C ASP A 295 10.59 -15.42 15.25
N LEU A 296 10.99 -16.02 14.14
CA LEU A 296 12.15 -15.55 13.37
C LEU A 296 11.72 -14.57 12.28
N VAL A 297 12.32 -13.38 12.29
CA VAL A 297 12.10 -12.33 11.28
C VAL A 297 13.33 -12.19 10.38
N LEU A 298 13.16 -12.38 9.08
CA LEU A 298 14.16 -12.08 8.06
C LEU A 298 14.21 -10.57 7.82
N VAL A 299 15.36 -9.95 8.01
CA VAL A 299 15.54 -8.50 7.82
C VAL A 299 16.58 -8.23 6.73
N THR A 300 16.14 -7.66 5.60
CA THR A 300 17.05 -7.22 4.54
C THR A 300 17.57 -5.82 4.82
N GLY A 301 18.89 -5.62 4.72
CA GLY A 301 19.50 -4.31 4.99
C GLY A 301 19.44 -3.88 6.46
N GLY A 302 19.21 -4.83 7.38
CA GLY A 302 18.87 -4.56 8.78
C GLY A 302 20.02 -4.42 9.77
N ALA A 303 21.28 -4.55 9.34
CA ALA A 303 22.42 -4.50 10.25
C ALA A 303 22.93 -3.07 10.56
N ARG A 304 22.41 -2.06 9.86
CA ARG A 304 22.88 -0.67 9.88
C ARG A 304 21.73 0.32 9.70
N GLY A 305 21.96 1.58 10.08
CA GLY A 305 21.03 2.69 9.84
C GLY A 305 19.61 2.49 10.40
N ILE A 306 18.63 3.14 9.78
CA ILE A 306 17.25 3.24 10.29
C ILE A 306 16.53 1.89 10.42
N VAL A 307 16.84 0.94 9.52
CA VAL A 307 16.21 -0.37 9.52
C VAL A 307 16.61 -1.11 10.79
N PHE A 308 17.88 -1.01 11.19
CA PHE A 308 18.38 -1.59 12.43
C PHE A 308 17.64 -1.04 13.65
N GLU A 309 17.52 0.28 13.77
CA GLU A 309 16.86 0.91 14.94
C GLU A 309 15.39 0.48 15.06
N CYS A 310 14.68 0.39 13.93
CA CYS A 310 13.30 -0.09 13.90
C CYS A 310 13.18 -1.57 14.29
N VAL A 311 14.01 -2.46 13.75
CA VAL A 311 13.92 -3.90 14.08
C VAL A 311 14.47 -4.22 15.47
N TYR A 312 15.38 -3.40 16.00
CA TYR A 312 15.78 -3.44 17.41
C TYR A 312 14.58 -3.16 18.31
N GLY A 313 13.83 -2.09 18.02
CA GLY A 313 12.58 -1.78 18.74
C GLY A 313 11.52 -2.89 18.61
N LEU A 314 11.37 -3.47 17.41
CA LEU A 314 10.42 -4.55 17.15
C LEU A 314 10.73 -5.80 17.99
N ALA A 315 11.98 -6.25 17.94
CA ALA A 315 12.44 -7.42 18.68
C ALA A 315 12.34 -7.21 20.19
N HIS A 316 12.67 -6.00 20.66
CA HIS A 316 12.49 -5.65 22.07
C HIS A 316 11.02 -5.69 22.50
N LYS A 317 10.08 -5.22 21.68
CA LYS A 317 8.64 -5.22 22.04
C LYS A 317 7.97 -6.60 21.92
N THR A 318 8.41 -7.42 20.96
CA THR A 318 7.72 -8.68 20.62
C THR A 318 8.44 -9.94 21.11
N GLY A 319 9.73 -9.84 21.44
CA GLY A 319 10.58 -10.99 21.74
C GLY A 319 10.90 -11.84 20.51
N CYS A 320 10.71 -11.31 19.29
CA CYS A 320 11.09 -12.01 18.07
C CYS A 320 12.62 -12.09 17.91
N ARG A 321 13.07 -13.08 17.17
CA ARG A 321 14.47 -13.30 16.79
C ARG A 321 14.74 -12.68 15.44
N LEU A 322 15.97 -12.24 15.19
CA LEU A 322 16.32 -11.53 13.97
C LEU A 322 17.34 -12.31 13.12
N LEU A 323 17.04 -12.52 11.85
CA LEU A 323 18.03 -12.85 10.83
C LEU A 323 18.34 -11.58 10.02
N LEU A 324 19.41 -10.89 10.38
CA LEU A 324 19.86 -9.67 9.71
C LEU A 324 20.71 -10.03 8.49
N THR A 325 20.46 -9.39 7.35
CA THR A 325 21.29 -9.55 6.15
C THR A 325 21.90 -8.23 5.69
N GLY A 326 23.08 -8.32 5.08
CA GLY A 326 23.74 -7.20 4.42
C GLY A 326 25.05 -7.60 3.76
N ARG A 327 25.66 -6.67 3.02
CA ARG A 327 26.89 -6.94 2.24
C ARG A 327 28.19 -6.78 3.03
N THR A 328 28.13 -6.20 4.22
CA THR A 328 29.33 -5.83 4.98
C THR A 328 29.93 -7.08 5.63
N PRO A 329 31.12 -7.55 5.24
CA PRO A 329 31.74 -8.68 5.91
C PRO A 329 32.14 -8.29 7.34
N LEU A 330 32.05 -9.22 8.30
CA LEU A 330 32.59 -8.98 9.64
C LEU A 330 34.11 -8.74 9.58
N PRO A 331 34.67 -7.93 10.50
CA PRO A 331 36.10 -7.66 10.53
C PRO A 331 36.90 -8.95 10.74
N GLN A 332 38.04 -9.07 10.06
CA GLN A 332 38.99 -10.15 10.32
C GLN A 332 39.85 -9.79 11.54
N GLY A 333 39.99 -10.73 12.47
CA GLY A 333 40.71 -10.50 13.72
C GLY A 333 40.04 -9.46 14.62
N SER A 334 40.83 -8.75 15.41
CA SER A 334 40.35 -7.73 16.35
C SER A 334 41.04 -6.39 16.09
N PRO A 335 40.65 -5.66 15.03
CA PRO A 335 41.24 -4.37 14.72
C PRO A 335 41.00 -3.37 15.86
N THR A 336 41.93 -2.44 16.05
CA THR A 336 41.93 -1.51 17.20
C THR A 336 40.70 -0.61 17.24
N TRP A 337 40.12 -0.30 16.09
CA TRP A 337 38.91 0.52 15.98
C TRP A 337 37.62 -0.24 16.34
N LEU A 338 37.64 -1.56 16.47
CA LEU A 338 36.43 -2.37 16.63
C LEU A 338 35.66 -2.07 17.91
N ASN A 339 36.38 -1.81 19.00
CA ASN A 339 35.82 -1.54 20.33
C ASN A 339 35.80 -0.04 20.65
N THR A 340 35.99 0.83 19.65
CA THR A 340 35.94 2.28 19.85
C THR A 340 34.50 2.72 20.13
N ALA A 341 34.33 3.65 21.06
CA ALA A 341 33.03 4.23 21.39
C ALA A 341 32.43 5.03 20.21
N PRO A 342 31.09 5.08 20.05
CA PRO A 342 30.43 5.78 18.95
C PRO A 342 30.85 7.24 18.74
N GLU A 343 31.11 7.96 19.83
CA GLU A 343 31.55 9.36 19.81
C GLU A 343 32.95 9.55 19.20
N ASP A 344 33.78 8.49 19.21
CA ASP A 344 35.18 8.54 18.82
C ASP A 344 35.48 7.88 17.47
N ILE A 345 34.59 7.02 16.97
CA ILE A 345 34.89 6.17 15.80
C ILE A 345 35.24 6.98 14.54
N HIS A 346 34.53 8.08 14.27
CA HIS A 346 34.81 8.92 13.11
C HIS A 346 36.23 9.49 13.14
N ARG A 347 36.70 9.91 14.33
CA ARG A 347 38.07 10.37 14.54
C ARG A 347 39.07 9.24 14.33
N VAL A 348 38.84 8.08 14.93
CA VAL A 348 39.75 6.92 14.83
C VAL A 348 39.87 6.42 13.38
N ILE A 349 38.77 6.33 12.65
CA ILE A 349 38.80 5.96 11.22
C ILE A 349 39.55 7.02 10.40
N ARG A 350 39.36 8.30 10.72
CA ARG A 350 40.07 9.39 10.03
C ARG A 350 41.58 9.34 10.27
N GLU A 351 42.00 9.09 11.50
CA GLU A 351 43.41 8.91 11.86
C GLU A 351 44.02 7.70 11.14
N MET A 352 43.28 6.59 11.05
CA MET A 352 43.67 5.42 10.27
C MET A 352 43.82 5.73 8.78
N GLU A 353 42.89 6.47 8.17
CA GLU A 353 43.01 6.91 6.77
C GLU A 353 44.28 7.74 6.54
N ILE A 354 44.61 8.62 7.48
CA ILE A 354 45.81 9.47 7.41
C ILE A 354 47.08 8.61 7.52
N ASP A 355 47.12 7.66 8.44
CA ASP A 355 48.24 6.71 8.60
C ASP A 355 48.46 5.86 7.35
N LEU A 356 47.37 5.37 6.74
CA LEU A 356 47.43 4.60 5.49
C LEU A 356 48.10 5.38 4.35
N VAL A 357 47.81 6.67 4.23
CA VAL A 357 48.40 7.53 3.20
C VAL A 357 49.83 7.93 3.57
N LYS A 358 50.07 8.40 4.79
CA LYS A 358 51.37 8.98 5.20
C LYS A 358 52.45 7.94 5.45
N ASN A 359 52.10 6.83 6.09
CA ASN A 359 53.07 5.89 6.64
C ASN A 359 53.05 4.54 5.92
N LYS A 360 51.94 4.16 5.27
CA LYS A 360 51.77 2.86 4.59
C LYS A 360 51.69 2.94 3.07
N GLY A 361 51.78 4.14 2.50
CA GLY A 361 51.92 4.35 1.04
C GLY A 361 50.65 4.14 0.21
N HIS A 362 49.47 4.06 0.82
CA HIS A 362 48.21 3.95 0.06
C HIS A 362 47.84 5.27 -0.61
N LYS A 363 47.12 5.20 -1.75
CA LYS A 363 46.51 6.38 -2.38
C LYS A 363 45.27 6.82 -1.60
N LEU A 364 44.96 8.12 -1.63
CA LEU A 364 43.80 8.68 -0.91
C LEU A 364 42.46 7.97 -1.21
N PRO A 365 42.09 7.65 -2.47
CA PRO A 365 40.85 6.93 -2.75
C PRO A 365 40.79 5.52 -2.15
N GLU A 366 41.95 4.85 -2.08
CA GLU A 366 42.07 3.52 -1.49
C GLU A 366 41.94 3.58 0.02
N ALA A 367 42.64 4.51 0.68
CA ALA A 367 42.51 4.75 2.11
C ALA A 367 41.06 5.10 2.50
N LYS A 368 40.38 5.94 1.71
CA LYS A 368 38.96 6.27 1.89
C LYS A 368 38.04 5.06 1.76
N LYS A 369 38.33 4.15 0.81
CA LYS A 369 37.57 2.90 0.65
C LYS A 369 37.76 1.97 1.87
N ILE A 370 38.99 1.86 2.38
CA ILE A 370 39.29 1.09 3.59
C ILE A 370 38.59 1.70 4.81
N GLY A 371 38.64 3.03 4.96
CA GLY A 371 37.95 3.78 6.00
C GLY A 371 36.44 3.56 6.00
N ALA A 372 35.78 3.71 4.84
CA ALA A 372 34.35 3.46 4.69
C ALA A 372 33.95 2.01 5.00
N THR A 373 34.79 1.05 4.60
CA THR A 373 34.58 -0.37 4.91
C THR A 373 34.70 -0.61 6.41
N SER A 374 35.76 -0.10 7.05
CA SER A 374 36.01 -0.25 8.49
C SER A 374 34.90 0.39 9.31
N MET A 375 34.40 1.56 8.91
CA MET A 375 33.23 2.20 9.53
C MET A 375 31.98 1.31 9.43
N SER A 376 31.71 0.73 8.26
CA SER A 376 30.57 -0.18 8.09
C SER A 376 30.70 -1.43 8.97
N GLN A 377 31.92 -1.98 9.08
CA GLN A 377 32.21 -3.15 9.90
C GLN A 377 32.06 -2.86 11.39
N TRP A 378 32.53 -1.70 11.83
CA TRP A 378 32.33 -1.22 13.20
C TRP A 378 30.84 -1.07 13.50
N GLU A 379 30.07 -0.40 12.64
CA GLU A 379 28.64 -0.17 12.85
C GLU A 379 27.87 -1.50 13.00
N VAL A 380 28.12 -2.47 12.10
CA VAL A 380 27.52 -3.82 12.19
C VAL A 380 27.92 -4.50 13.51
N SER A 381 29.19 -4.49 13.87
CA SER A 381 29.69 -5.18 15.07
C SER A 381 29.13 -4.56 16.36
N ASN A 382 29.09 -3.23 16.42
CA ASN A 382 28.52 -2.48 17.53
C ASN A 382 27.01 -2.76 17.67
N ASN A 383 26.28 -2.80 16.56
CA ASN A 383 24.86 -3.11 16.53
C ASN A 383 24.54 -4.55 16.96
N LEU A 384 25.38 -5.53 16.58
CA LEU A 384 25.26 -6.90 17.07
C LEU A 384 25.54 -7.00 18.58
N ALA A 385 26.52 -6.24 19.09
CA ALA A 385 26.75 -6.14 20.53
C ALA A 385 25.56 -5.51 21.27
N ARG A 386 24.93 -4.47 20.71
CA ARG A 386 23.70 -3.87 21.25
C ARG A 386 22.56 -4.88 21.37
N LEU A 387 22.33 -5.69 20.33
CA LEU A 387 21.31 -6.75 20.36
C LEU A 387 21.61 -7.80 21.44
N ALA A 388 22.86 -8.25 21.54
CA ALA A 388 23.28 -9.22 22.54
C ALA A 388 23.14 -8.69 23.98
N GLN A 389 23.51 -7.43 24.22
CA GLN A 389 23.34 -6.78 25.53
C GLN A 389 21.87 -6.64 25.93
N ALA A 390 20.98 -6.45 24.96
CA ALA A 390 19.52 -6.41 25.17
C ALA A 390 18.88 -7.80 25.32
N GLY A 391 19.66 -8.89 25.21
CA GLY A 391 19.15 -10.26 25.26
C GLY A 391 18.35 -10.67 24.02
N ILE A 392 18.49 -9.95 22.90
CA ILE A 392 17.81 -10.25 21.65
C ILE A 392 18.63 -11.28 20.87
N ASP A 393 18.03 -12.43 20.56
CA ASP A 393 18.65 -13.46 19.72
C ASP A 393 18.65 -13.01 18.25
N ALA A 394 19.86 -12.77 17.72
CA ALA A 394 20.06 -12.30 16.36
C ALA A 394 21.24 -12.99 15.68
N ARG A 395 21.05 -13.35 14.41
CA ARG A 395 22.09 -13.86 13.50
C ARG A 395 22.32 -12.85 12.39
N TYR A 396 23.58 -12.54 12.11
CA TYR A 396 23.97 -11.79 10.91
C TYR A 396 24.46 -12.73 9.80
N ALA A 397 23.92 -12.55 8.60
CA ALA A 397 24.36 -13.24 7.39
C ALA A 397 24.88 -12.23 6.37
N VAL A 398 26.11 -12.43 5.91
CA VAL A 398 26.68 -11.66 4.80
C VAL A 398 26.03 -12.18 3.52
N CYS A 399 25.11 -11.41 2.97
CA CYS A 399 24.34 -11.75 1.78
C CYS A 399 24.03 -10.48 1.01
N ASP A 400 24.40 -10.44 -0.27
CA ASP A 400 23.85 -9.43 -1.17
C ASP A 400 22.46 -9.88 -1.60
N VAL A 401 21.43 -9.13 -1.22
CA VAL A 401 20.05 -9.55 -1.48
C VAL A 401 19.65 -9.39 -2.95
N SER A 402 20.41 -8.63 -3.74
CA SER A 402 20.22 -8.59 -5.19
C SER A 402 20.72 -9.86 -5.89
N ASP A 403 21.55 -10.66 -5.23
CA ASP A 403 21.94 -11.99 -5.69
C ASP A 403 20.83 -13.00 -5.31
N ALA A 404 20.02 -13.35 -6.30
CA ALA A 404 18.88 -14.24 -6.11
C ALA A 404 19.29 -15.66 -5.71
N GLU A 405 20.49 -16.14 -6.08
CA GLU A 405 20.98 -17.46 -5.66
C GLU A 405 21.44 -17.45 -4.22
N ALA A 406 22.21 -16.43 -3.83
CA ALA A 406 22.66 -16.27 -2.45
C ALA A 406 21.49 -16.12 -1.48
N LEU A 407 20.48 -15.31 -1.82
CA LEU A 407 19.30 -15.11 -0.99
C LEU A 407 18.45 -16.40 -0.89
N ARG A 408 18.28 -17.12 -2.00
CA ARG A 408 17.60 -18.45 -2.00
C ARG A 408 18.29 -19.44 -1.08
N ALA A 409 19.61 -19.55 -1.19
CA ALA A 409 20.40 -20.47 -0.36
C ALA A 409 20.27 -20.11 1.13
N LEU A 410 20.33 -18.82 1.48
CA LEU A 410 20.18 -18.36 2.85
C LEU A 410 18.78 -18.66 3.41
N ILE A 411 17.73 -18.40 2.63
CA ILE A 411 16.34 -18.70 3.02
C ILE A 411 16.19 -20.20 3.26
N ALA A 412 16.66 -21.04 2.34
CA ALA A 412 16.56 -22.49 2.46
C ALA A 412 17.32 -23.04 3.69
N GLU A 413 18.56 -22.60 3.92
CA GLU A 413 19.36 -23.01 5.09
C GLU A 413 18.69 -22.60 6.41
N THR A 414 18.06 -21.43 6.43
CA THR A 414 17.38 -20.89 7.61
C THR A 414 16.08 -21.64 7.88
N ALA A 415 15.22 -21.77 6.86
CA ALA A 415 13.92 -22.42 6.95
C ALA A 415 14.02 -23.90 7.37
N ALA A 416 15.12 -24.58 6.99
CA ALA A 416 15.40 -25.96 7.41
C ALA A 416 15.60 -26.11 8.94
N LYS A 417 15.93 -25.04 9.65
CA LYS A 417 16.16 -25.03 11.10
C LYS A 417 15.02 -24.37 11.86
N THR A 418 14.42 -23.34 11.30
CA THR A 418 13.37 -22.53 11.95
C THR A 418 12.52 -21.85 10.87
N PRO A 419 11.18 -21.99 10.90
CA PRO A 419 10.29 -21.27 10.00
C PRO A 419 10.46 -19.75 10.11
N ILE A 420 10.48 -19.06 8.96
CA ILE A 420 10.50 -17.59 8.92
C ILE A 420 9.06 -17.10 9.10
N ALA A 421 8.82 -16.42 10.21
CA ALA A 421 7.50 -15.94 10.62
C ALA A 421 7.24 -14.50 10.16
N GLY A 422 8.28 -13.72 9.88
CA GLY A 422 8.15 -12.36 9.42
C GLY A 422 9.26 -11.92 8.47
N VAL A 423 8.97 -10.88 7.70
CA VAL A 423 9.91 -10.23 6.78
C VAL A 423 9.91 -8.73 7.05
N VAL A 424 11.10 -8.15 7.23
CA VAL A 424 11.31 -6.71 7.18
C VAL A 424 12.24 -6.41 6.01
N HIS A 425 11.73 -5.76 4.97
CA HIS A 425 12.50 -5.42 3.79
C HIS A 425 12.98 -3.97 3.84
N GLY A 426 14.25 -3.79 4.20
CA GLY A 426 14.89 -2.48 4.39
C GLY A 426 16.00 -2.16 3.41
N SER A 427 16.38 -3.12 2.54
CA SER A 427 17.44 -2.92 1.56
C SER A 427 17.07 -1.84 0.54
N GLY A 428 17.97 -0.87 0.36
CA GLY A 428 17.82 0.17 -0.65
C GLY A 428 19.13 0.90 -0.90
N VAL A 429 19.22 1.54 -2.06
CA VAL A 429 20.27 2.48 -2.43
C VAL A 429 19.63 3.57 -3.29
N GLN A 430 20.20 4.76 -3.27
CA GLN A 430 19.75 5.87 -4.09
C GLN A 430 20.95 6.73 -4.49
N LYS A 431 20.85 7.38 -5.65
CA LYS A 431 21.78 8.43 -6.07
C LYS A 431 21.01 9.41 -6.94
N ALA A 432 20.76 10.60 -6.43
CA ALA A 432 20.03 11.62 -7.18
C ALA A 432 20.74 12.00 -8.49
N ALA A 433 19.99 11.97 -9.60
CA ALA A 433 20.38 12.43 -10.94
C ALA A 433 19.10 12.63 -11.77
N LEU A 434 19.11 13.62 -12.67
CA LEU A 434 17.97 13.83 -13.57
C LEU A 434 17.75 12.61 -14.48
N ALA A 435 16.53 12.44 -14.98
CA ALA A 435 16.18 11.28 -15.81
C ALA A 435 17.08 11.14 -17.06
N ASN A 436 17.53 12.25 -17.64
CA ASN A 436 18.47 12.25 -18.77
C ASN A 436 19.93 11.91 -18.38
N GLU A 437 20.29 12.04 -17.11
CA GLU A 437 21.65 11.82 -16.58
C GLU A 437 21.80 10.44 -15.89
N LEU A 438 20.69 9.73 -15.67
CA LEU A 438 20.68 8.40 -15.08
C LEU A 438 21.28 7.36 -16.03
N THR A 439 22.43 6.83 -15.65
CA THR A 439 23.08 5.68 -16.32
C THR A 439 22.32 4.38 -16.04
N ASP A 440 22.29 3.44 -16.98
CA ASP A 440 21.65 2.12 -16.80
C ASP A 440 22.16 1.38 -15.56
N ARG A 441 23.46 1.49 -15.27
CA ARG A 441 24.05 0.90 -14.05
C ARG A 441 23.47 1.47 -12.76
N ALA A 442 23.13 2.76 -12.74
CA ALA A 442 22.54 3.40 -11.57
C ALA A 442 21.10 2.91 -11.37
N VAL A 443 20.31 2.90 -12.46
CA VAL A 443 18.93 2.39 -12.48
C VAL A 443 18.87 0.94 -12.03
N ALA A 444 19.65 0.05 -12.67
CA ALA A 444 19.71 -1.36 -12.31
C ALA A 444 20.07 -1.54 -10.83
N ARG A 445 21.09 -0.82 -10.34
CA ARG A 445 21.49 -0.90 -8.93
C ARG A 445 20.38 -0.49 -7.95
N THR A 446 19.62 0.55 -8.26
CA THR A 446 18.48 1.00 -7.44
C THR A 446 17.39 -0.07 -7.41
N LEU A 447 16.99 -0.57 -8.58
CA LEU A 447 15.92 -1.57 -8.72
C LEU A 447 16.30 -2.93 -8.14
N ASP A 448 17.50 -3.43 -8.45
CA ASP A 448 17.99 -4.74 -8.01
C ASP A 448 18.15 -4.84 -6.50
N THR A 449 18.39 -3.71 -5.82
CA THR A 449 18.47 -3.68 -4.36
C THR A 449 17.08 -3.66 -3.72
N LYS A 450 16.09 -3.03 -4.37
CA LYS A 450 14.76 -2.76 -3.78
C LYS A 450 13.69 -3.80 -4.19
N ILE A 451 13.67 -4.20 -5.45
CA ILE A 451 12.59 -5.00 -6.06
C ILE A 451 12.99 -6.47 -6.21
N SER A 452 14.16 -6.74 -6.78
CA SER A 452 14.62 -8.12 -7.06
C SER A 452 14.63 -9.06 -5.84
N PRO A 453 14.91 -8.60 -4.60
CA PRO A 453 14.81 -9.45 -3.41
C PRO A 453 13.36 -9.89 -3.13
N ILE A 454 12.37 -9.06 -3.45
CA ILE A 454 10.95 -9.37 -3.20
C ILE A 454 10.49 -10.48 -4.13
N PHE A 455 10.81 -10.41 -5.43
CA PHE A 455 10.55 -11.53 -6.35
C PHE A 455 11.21 -12.82 -5.85
N THR A 456 12.45 -12.73 -5.37
CA THR A 456 13.17 -13.90 -4.85
C THR A 456 12.51 -14.45 -3.59
N MET A 457 12.07 -13.59 -2.66
CA MET A 457 11.32 -14.01 -1.48
C MET A 457 9.96 -14.62 -1.84
N MET A 458 9.25 -14.07 -2.82
CA MET A 458 7.98 -14.61 -3.33
C MET A 458 8.13 -16.07 -3.80
N GLU A 459 9.25 -16.38 -4.45
CA GLU A 459 9.57 -17.72 -4.96
C GLU A 459 10.06 -18.71 -3.88
N SER A 460 10.64 -18.20 -2.78
CA SER A 460 11.52 -19.00 -1.92
C SER A 460 11.02 -19.17 -0.48
N LEU A 461 10.14 -18.28 -0.02
CA LEU A 461 9.56 -18.38 1.31
C LEU A 461 8.33 -19.30 1.30
N ASP A 462 8.19 -20.10 2.35
CA ASP A 462 6.90 -20.71 2.68
C ASP A 462 6.00 -19.63 3.30
N TRP A 463 5.24 -18.94 2.46
CA TRP A 463 4.33 -17.87 2.86
C TRP A 463 3.22 -18.32 3.81
N SER A 464 2.95 -19.63 3.94
CA SER A 464 2.02 -20.15 4.94
C SER A 464 2.52 -19.99 6.37
N GLN A 465 3.84 -19.85 6.56
CA GLN A 465 4.47 -19.64 7.87
C GLN A 465 4.64 -18.16 8.22
N VAL A 466 4.67 -17.30 7.20
CA VAL A 466 4.80 -15.85 7.36
C VAL A 466 3.47 -15.26 7.82
N ARG A 467 3.54 -14.34 8.78
CA ARG A 467 2.38 -13.59 9.34
C ARG A 467 2.58 -12.09 9.39
N PHE A 468 3.81 -11.63 9.16
CA PHE A 468 4.18 -10.22 9.23
C PHE A 468 5.12 -9.83 8.08
N VAL A 469 4.79 -8.75 7.38
CA VAL A 469 5.65 -8.13 6.37
C VAL A 469 5.71 -6.63 6.60
N SER A 470 6.90 -6.04 6.61
CA SER A 470 7.06 -4.58 6.64
C SER A 470 8.13 -4.18 5.64
N ALA A 471 7.78 -3.30 4.70
CA ALA A 471 8.74 -2.76 3.73
C ALA A 471 9.02 -1.28 4.00
N PHE A 472 10.30 -0.90 3.89
CA PHE A 472 10.74 0.49 4.06
C PHE A 472 10.68 1.19 2.70
N GLY A 473 9.58 1.89 2.46
CA GLY A 473 9.35 2.77 1.31
C GLY A 473 9.97 4.17 1.46
N SER A 474 9.51 5.08 0.62
CA SER A 474 9.86 6.50 0.60
C SER A 474 8.69 7.32 0.06
N ILE A 475 8.45 8.50 0.65
CA ILE A 475 7.49 9.45 0.10
C ILE A 475 7.79 9.85 -1.37
N ALA A 476 9.03 9.67 -1.84
CA ALA A 476 9.38 9.84 -3.26
C ALA A 476 8.60 8.88 -4.18
N GLY A 477 8.29 7.66 -3.70
CA GLY A 477 7.41 6.73 -4.42
C GLY A 477 5.99 7.26 -4.56
N LEU A 478 5.46 7.91 -3.51
CA LEU A 478 4.09 8.44 -3.46
C LEU A 478 3.91 9.77 -4.21
N PHE A 479 4.88 10.67 -4.13
CA PHE A 479 4.74 12.06 -4.60
C PHE A 479 5.70 12.43 -5.73
N GLY A 480 6.66 11.56 -6.04
CA GLY A 480 7.81 11.89 -6.89
C GLY A 480 8.81 12.81 -6.17
N ASN A 481 10.04 12.81 -6.66
CA ASN A 481 11.04 13.81 -6.26
C ASN A 481 11.98 14.08 -7.44
N THR A 482 12.45 15.33 -7.57
CA THR A 482 13.34 15.75 -8.65
C THR A 482 14.65 14.97 -8.58
N GLY A 483 15.05 14.35 -9.70
CA GLY A 483 16.28 13.58 -9.80
C GLY A 483 16.21 12.20 -9.14
N GLN A 484 15.01 11.67 -8.91
CA GLN A 484 14.78 10.39 -8.22
C GLN A 484 13.74 9.53 -8.95
N THR A 485 13.72 9.53 -10.29
CA THR A 485 12.78 8.72 -11.07
C THR A 485 12.93 7.22 -10.86
N ASP A 486 14.17 6.71 -10.74
CA ASP A 486 14.50 5.32 -10.41
C ASP A 486 14.14 4.93 -9.01
N TYR A 487 14.44 5.81 -8.07
CA TYR A 487 14.08 5.60 -6.67
C TYR A 487 12.56 5.65 -6.46
N ALA A 488 11.86 6.58 -7.12
CA ALA A 488 10.40 6.68 -7.04
C ALA A 488 9.72 5.43 -7.63
N LEU A 489 10.14 4.97 -8.81
CA LEU A 489 9.66 3.72 -9.39
C LEU A 489 9.93 2.53 -8.45
N ALA A 490 11.15 2.43 -7.91
CA ALA A 490 11.55 1.34 -7.03
C ALA A 490 10.68 1.23 -5.77
N ASN A 491 10.39 2.37 -5.13
CA ASN A 491 9.58 2.42 -3.91
C ASN A 491 8.10 2.18 -4.20
N ASP A 492 7.54 2.81 -5.23
CA ASP A 492 6.14 2.63 -5.59
C ASP A 492 5.85 1.19 -5.99
N MET A 493 6.70 0.58 -6.83
CA MET A 493 6.57 -0.82 -7.20
C MET A 493 6.66 -1.74 -5.99
N MET A 494 7.64 -1.55 -5.09
CA MET A 494 7.72 -2.36 -3.87
C MET A 494 6.44 -2.27 -3.03
N ALA A 495 5.85 -1.08 -2.89
CA ALA A 495 4.58 -0.93 -2.18
C ALA A 495 3.47 -1.78 -2.82
N TRP A 496 3.39 -1.76 -4.17
CA TRP A 496 2.51 -2.64 -4.93
C TRP A 496 2.77 -4.11 -4.65
N MET A 497 4.03 -4.56 -4.74
CA MET A 497 4.37 -5.96 -4.53
C MET A 497 3.98 -6.46 -3.13
N VAL A 498 4.15 -5.64 -2.09
CA VAL A 498 3.77 -5.99 -0.72
C VAL A 498 2.25 -6.07 -0.57
N GLN A 499 1.52 -5.15 -1.19
CA GLN A 499 0.06 -5.14 -1.17
C GLN A 499 -0.52 -6.37 -1.87
N GLU A 500 -0.01 -6.67 -3.08
CA GLU A 500 -0.38 -7.87 -3.85
C GLU A 500 -0.06 -9.15 -3.09
N LEU A 501 1.11 -9.22 -2.46
CA LEU A 501 1.51 -10.34 -1.61
C LEU A 501 0.50 -10.58 -0.48
N CYS A 502 0.02 -9.51 0.18
CA CYS A 502 -0.97 -9.62 1.25
C CYS A 502 -2.38 -9.94 0.72
N ALA A 503 -2.68 -9.57 -0.52
CA ALA A 503 -3.92 -9.97 -1.17
C ALA A 503 -3.94 -11.47 -1.48
N VAL A 504 -2.81 -12.01 -1.95
CA VAL A 504 -2.61 -13.46 -2.20
C VAL A 504 -2.48 -14.26 -0.90
N HIS A 505 -1.95 -13.65 0.15
CA HIS A 505 -1.81 -14.27 1.48
C HIS A 505 -2.54 -13.47 2.57
N PRO A 506 -3.89 -13.55 2.64
CA PRO A 506 -4.68 -12.72 3.56
C PRO A 506 -4.37 -12.91 5.07
N HIS A 507 -3.73 -14.01 5.47
CA HIS A 507 -3.30 -14.20 6.86
C HIS A 507 -2.08 -13.35 7.25
N ILE A 508 -1.40 -12.74 6.27
CA ILE A 508 -0.22 -11.89 6.47
C ILE A 508 -0.65 -10.45 6.73
N LYS A 509 -0.22 -9.92 7.88
CA LYS A 509 -0.22 -8.47 8.10
C LYS A 509 0.97 -7.87 7.40
N GLY A 510 0.74 -7.22 6.26
CA GLY A 510 1.78 -6.49 5.54
C GLY A 510 1.50 -5.00 5.41
N HIS A 511 2.55 -4.20 5.45
CA HIS A 511 2.48 -2.79 5.10
C HIS A 511 3.79 -2.29 4.48
N THR A 512 3.69 -1.19 3.74
CA THR A 512 4.85 -0.39 3.31
C THR A 512 4.83 0.97 3.99
N LEU A 513 5.92 1.32 4.67
CA LEU A 513 6.12 2.63 5.30
C LEU A 513 6.89 3.55 4.38
N GLU A 514 6.21 4.54 3.81
CA GLU A 514 6.75 5.52 2.89
C GLU A 514 7.35 6.68 3.70
N TRP A 515 8.64 6.56 4.02
CA TRP A 515 9.34 7.47 4.91
C TRP A 515 9.67 8.83 4.27
N THR A 516 9.51 9.92 5.03
CA THR A 516 10.24 11.17 4.79
C THR A 516 11.74 11.01 5.10
N ALA A 517 12.53 12.05 4.85
CA ALA A 517 13.97 12.07 5.09
C ALA A 517 14.30 11.83 6.58
N TRP A 518 15.25 10.94 6.84
CA TRP A 518 15.82 10.72 8.18
C TRP A 518 17.13 11.50 8.34
N VAL A 519 17.36 12.09 9.51
CA VAL A 519 18.61 12.78 9.89
C VAL A 519 19.30 12.04 11.03
N GLY A 520 20.62 12.19 11.10
CA GLY A 520 21.46 11.55 12.13
C GLY A 520 21.81 10.09 11.85
N THR A 521 21.00 9.36 11.07
CA THR A 521 21.28 7.99 10.59
C THR A 521 20.71 7.77 9.18
N GLY A 522 21.35 6.93 8.35
CA GLY A 522 20.79 6.49 7.06
C GLY A 522 21.35 7.16 5.80
N MET A 523 20.51 7.30 4.76
CA MET A 523 20.90 7.59 3.36
C MET A 523 20.88 9.08 2.96
N VAL A 524 20.41 9.97 3.82
CA VAL A 524 20.24 11.38 3.50
C VAL A 524 21.52 12.14 3.84
N SER A 525 22.14 12.75 2.84
CA SER A 525 23.27 13.66 3.04
C SER A 525 22.83 14.99 3.65
N GLU A 526 23.78 15.75 4.20
CA GLU A 526 23.51 17.06 4.78
C GLU A 526 22.93 18.06 3.77
N GLU A 527 23.34 17.99 2.49
CA GLU A 527 22.80 18.82 1.42
C GLU A 527 21.37 18.44 1.01
N GLU A 528 21.07 17.14 0.96
CA GLU A 528 19.70 16.65 0.74
C GLU A 528 18.80 17.06 1.91
N GLY A 529 19.28 16.96 3.16
CA GLY A 529 18.56 17.45 4.34
C GLY A 529 18.19 18.94 4.26
N LYS A 530 19.08 19.77 3.70
CA LYS A 530 18.81 21.20 3.46
C LYS A 530 17.72 21.41 2.40
N ARG A 531 17.69 20.60 1.34
CA ARG A 531 16.64 20.64 0.30
C ARG A 531 15.29 20.20 0.85
N PHE A 532 15.25 19.13 1.65
CA PHE A 532 14.02 18.67 2.32
C PHE A 532 13.43 19.76 3.23
N LYS A 533 14.29 20.41 4.02
CA LYS A 533 13.88 21.53 4.87
C LYS A 533 13.35 22.73 4.05
N ALA A 534 13.97 23.03 2.91
CA ALA A 534 13.50 24.09 2.01
C ALA A 534 12.12 23.78 1.38
N ALA A 535 11.76 22.50 1.26
CA ALA A 535 10.44 22.04 0.81
C ALA A 535 9.42 21.85 1.95
N GLY A 536 9.73 22.31 3.17
CA GLY A 536 8.83 22.23 4.33
C GLY A 536 8.72 20.85 4.96
N LEU A 537 9.57 19.89 4.58
CA LEU A 537 9.62 18.58 5.23
C LEU A 537 10.45 18.64 6.51
N LYS A 538 9.87 18.12 7.59
CA LYS A 538 10.61 17.85 8.82
C LYS A 538 11.36 16.53 8.64
N ALA A 539 12.65 16.57 8.95
CA ALA A 539 13.46 15.37 8.96
C ALA A 539 13.15 14.54 10.22
N LEU A 540 13.02 13.22 10.05
CA LEU A 540 12.82 12.26 11.12
C LEU A 540 14.12 11.99 11.87
N THR A 541 14.04 11.96 13.19
CA THR A 541 15.09 11.42 14.06
C THR A 541 14.72 10.01 14.50
N VAL A 542 15.66 9.28 15.10
CA VAL A 542 15.41 7.93 15.64
C VAL A 542 14.34 7.95 16.73
N GLU A 543 14.37 8.97 17.58
CA GLU A 543 13.44 9.17 18.69
C GLU A 543 12.00 9.36 18.23
N THR A 544 11.80 9.89 17.01
CA THR A 544 10.46 10.09 16.43
C THR A 544 10.05 8.93 15.52
N GLY A 545 10.97 8.48 14.68
CA GLY A 545 10.67 7.51 13.62
C GLY A 545 10.47 6.08 14.12
N VAL A 546 11.20 5.64 15.16
CA VAL A 546 11.03 4.29 15.72
C VAL A 546 9.66 4.10 16.39
N PRO A 547 9.15 5.03 17.23
CA PRO A 547 7.78 4.95 17.72
C PRO A 547 6.73 4.86 16.62
N LEU A 548 6.86 5.66 15.55
CA LEU A 548 5.96 5.62 14.39
C LEU A 548 6.05 4.27 13.64
N PHE A 549 7.24 3.70 13.50
CA PHE A 549 7.42 2.35 12.96
C PHE A 549 6.71 1.30 13.83
N LEU A 550 6.88 1.35 15.15
CA LEU A 550 6.26 0.40 16.07
C LEU A 550 4.74 0.54 16.07
N GLU A 551 4.22 1.77 15.98
CA GLU A 551 2.79 2.04 15.86
C GLU A 551 2.21 1.39 14.59
N ALA A 552 2.84 1.63 13.44
CA ALA A 552 2.42 0.99 12.19
C ALA A 552 2.55 -0.54 12.26
N ALA A 553 3.71 -1.04 12.71
CA ALA A 553 4.02 -2.46 12.73
C ALA A 553 3.15 -3.26 13.71
N LEU A 554 2.74 -2.65 14.82
CA LEU A 554 2.02 -3.36 15.88
C LEU A 554 0.56 -2.95 16.01
N ARG A 555 0.10 -1.80 15.49
CA ARG A 555 -1.24 -1.27 15.79
C ARG A 555 -2.05 -0.79 14.58
N THR A 556 -1.48 -0.81 13.38
CA THR A 556 -2.15 -0.37 12.14
C THR A 556 -2.24 -1.49 11.10
N VAL A 557 -3.26 -1.48 10.25
CA VAL A 557 -3.43 -2.43 9.12
C VAL A 557 -3.51 -1.81 7.74
N GLN A 558 -3.25 -0.51 7.66
CA GLN A 558 -3.17 0.18 6.39
C GLN A 558 -1.99 -0.38 5.57
N PRO A 559 -2.22 -0.85 4.33
CA PRO A 559 -1.21 -1.54 3.53
C PRO A 559 -0.10 -0.59 3.05
N ARG A 560 -0.40 0.71 2.94
CA ARG A 560 0.53 1.75 2.52
C ARG A 560 0.39 2.97 3.41
N ILE A 561 1.44 3.27 4.17
CA ILE A 561 1.44 4.29 5.22
C ILE A 561 2.55 5.29 4.91
N ALA A 562 2.20 6.55 4.71
CA ALA A 562 3.16 7.63 4.58
C ALA A 562 3.53 8.22 5.94
N VAL A 563 4.81 8.54 6.12
CA VAL A 563 5.31 9.14 7.35
C VAL A 563 5.96 10.48 7.04
N TYR A 564 5.24 11.57 7.33
CA TYR A 564 5.66 12.95 7.06
C TYR A 564 4.87 13.94 7.94
N ASN A 565 5.20 15.23 7.92
CA ASN A 565 4.47 16.28 8.62
C ASN A 565 3.37 16.90 7.74
N ALA A 566 2.19 17.19 8.31
CA ALA A 566 1.00 17.60 7.55
C ALA A 566 1.23 18.85 6.68
N GLU A 567 2.03 19.80 7.15
CA GLU A 567 2.37 21.05 6.44
C GLU A 567 3.26 20.85 5.20
N ALA A 568 3.75 19.64 4.93
CA ALA A 568 4.72 19.40 3.86
C ALA A 568 4.18 19.75 2.46
N SER A 569 4.84 20.70 1.81
CA SER A 569 4.45 21.23 0.49
C SER A 569 4.47 20.20 -0.65
N PHE A 570 5.16 19.06 -0.49
CA PHE A 570 5.17 17.95 -1.45
C PHE A 570 3.77 17.35 -1.69
N ALA A 571 2.85 17.50 -0.73
CA ALA A 571 1.48 17.02 -0.83
C ALA A 571 0.73 17.64 -2.03
N GLY A 572 1.19 18.78 -2.57
CA GLY A 572 1.02 19.16 -3.98
C GLY A 572 -0.34 18.91 -4.65
N GLY A 573 -1.46 19.07 -3.93
CA GLY A 573 -2.81 18.85 -4.44
C GLY A 573 -3.55 17.61 -3.91
N ARG A 574 -2.95 16.79 -3.03
CA ARG A 574 -3.68 15.73 -2.32
C ARG A 574 -4.36 16.31 -1.08
N THR A 575 -5.68 16.26 -1.08
CA THR A 575 -6.52 16.74 0.03
C THR A 575 -6.34 15.84 1.26
N LEU A 576 -6.21 16.46 2.44
CA LEU A 576 -6.32 15.73 3.70
C LEU A 576 -7.79 15.39 3.96
N ALA A 577 -8.08 14.12 4.27
CA ALA A 577 -9.44 13.75 4.69
C ALA A 577 -9.85 14.55 5.94
N LYS A 578 -11.12 14.99 5.99
CA LYS A 578 -11.64 15.84 7.08
C LYS A 578 -11.57 15.19 8.46
N HIS A 579 -11.53 13.86 8.52
CA HIS A 579 -11.51 13.10 9.76
C HIS A 579 -10.32 12.13 9.76
N PRO A 580 -9.55 12.05 10.87
CA PRO A 580 -8.54 11.02 11.03
C PRO A 580 -9.18 9.64 10.89
N LEU A 581 -8.52 8.76 10.16
CA LEU A 581 -8.93 7.37 10.07
C LEU A 581 -8.63 6.68 11.39
N PRO A 582 -9.52 5.79 11.84
CA PRO A 582 -9.14 4.89 12.91
C PRO A 582 -7.98 4.01 12.43
N PRO A 583 -7.12 3.52 13.34
CA PRO A 583 -6.02 2.61 13.01
C PRO A 583 -6.50 1.28 12.39
N VAL A 584 -7.81 1.02 12.59
CA VAL A 584 -8.60 -0.16 12.28
C VAL A 584 -10.01 0.31 11.87
N PRO A 585 -10.60 -0.18 10.76
CA PRO A 585 -11.99 0.13 10.38
C PRO A 585 -13.03 -0.30 11.42
N ARG A 586 -14.17 0.41 11.58
CA ARG A 586 -15.19 0.09 12.63
C ARG A 586 -16.65 0.22 12.12
N VAL A 587 -17.58 -0.50 12.74
CA VAL A 587 -19.03 -0.18 12.66
C VAL A 587 -19.49 0.35 14.02
N ARG A 588 -20.25 1.45 14.04
CA ARG A 588 -20.76 2.03 15.29
C ARG A 588 -22.25 2.37 15.19
N LEU A 589 -23.00 2.04 16.24
CA LEU A 589 -24.19 2.80 16.62
C LEU A 589 -23.73 4.16 17.16
N VAL A 590 -24.06 5.24 16.45
CA VAL A 590 -23.51 6.57 16.72
C VAL A 590 -24.40 7.36 17.69
N ASP A 591 -25.72 7.25 17.54
CA ASP A 591 -26.70 8.00 18.34
C ASP A 591 -27.93 7.13 18.59
N THR A 592 -28.03 6.54 19.79
CA THR A 592 -29.21 5.78 20.24
C THR A 592 -30.14 6.69 21.03
N ALA A 593 -31.41 6.76 20.62
CA ALA A 593 -32.45 7.48 21.35
C ALA A 593 -32.60 6.95 22.78
N ALA A 594 -32.96 7.82 23.73
CA ALA A 594 -33.05 7.47 25.15
C ALA A 594 -34.04 6.33 25.45
N ASP A 595 -35.01 6.08 24.57
CA ASP A 595 -35.97 4.99 24.66
C ASP A 595 -35.51 3.69 23.95
N GLY A 596 -34.34 3.69 23.33
CA GLY A 596 -33.76 2.55 22.60
C GLY A 596 -34.50 2.18 21.31
N THR A 597 -35.52 2.93 20.90
CA THR A 597 -36.35 2.60 19.73
C THR A 597 -35.69 2.94 18.41
N ARG A 598 -34.69 3.83 18.44
CA ARG A 598 -34.01 4.37 17.26
C ARG A 598 -32.52 4.46 17.50
N SER A 599 -31.72 4.01 16.54
CA SER A 599 -30.27 4.19 16.55
C SER A 599 -29.77 4.59 15.17
N ILE A 600 -28.91 5.60 15.11
CA ILE A 600 -28.22 5.98 13.87
C ILE A 600 -26.99 5.11 13.69
N VAL A 601 -26.81 4.59 12.47
CA VAL A 601 -25.62 3.87 12.02
C VAL A 601 -25.06 4.63 10.83
N ARG A 602 -23.75 4.89 10.86
CA ARG A 602 -23.04 5.51 9.75
C ARG A 602 -22.04 4.52 9.17
N PHE A 603 -22.09 4.36 7.86
CA PHE A 603 -21.07 3.70 7.07
C PHE A 603 -20.29 4.74 6.30
N SER A 604 -18.98 4.62 6.19
CA SER A 604 -18.16 5.49 5.36
C SER A 604 -17.09 4.70 4.64
N THR A 605 -16.90 5.00 3.36
CA THR A 605 -15.78 4.46 2.59
C THR A 605 -14.42 4.90 3.11
N ASP A 606 -14.37 5.98 3.89
CA ASP A 606 -13.13 6.55 4.40
C ASP A 606 -12.71 5.82 5.68
N THR A 607 -13.62 5.69 6.65
CA THR A 607 -13.34 5.03 7.93
C THR A 607 -13.52 3.52 7.88
N ASP A 608 -14.37 3.01 6.99
CA ASP A 608 -14.80 1.60 6.97
C ASP A 608 -14.22 0.92 5.72
N SER A 609 -12.89 0.87 5.68
CA SER A 609 -12.15 0.47 4.46
C SER A 609 -12.46 -0.96 3.98
N TYR A 610 -13.09 -1.80 4.81
CA TYR A 610 -13.57 -3.12 4.37
C TYR A 610 -14.74 -3.02 3.36
N ILE A 611 -15.52 -1.93 3.34
CA ILE A 611 -16.66 -1.79 2.41
C ILE A 611 -16.18 -1.79 0.95
N HIS A 612 -15.00 -1.21 0.72
CA HIS A 612 -14.29 -1.27 -0.57
C HIS A 612 -13.92 -2.67 -1.02
N GLN A 613 -13.85 -3.61 -0.07
CA GLN A 613 -13.52 -4.99 -0.30
C GLN A 613 -14.78 -5.88 -0.39
N HIS A 614 -15.97 -5.29 -0.51
CA HIS A 614 -17.20 -6.02 -0.71
C HIS A 614 -18.04 -5.34 -1.80
N LEU A 615 -17.91 -5.82 -3.03
CA LEU A 615 -18.47 -5.20 -4.23
C LEU A 615 -19.52 -6.10 -4.88
N VAL A 616 -20.63 -5.51 -5.30
CA VAL A 616 -21.66 -6.15 -6.14
C VAL A 616 -21.84 -5.29 -7.38
N ASN A 617 -21.72 -5.86 -8.58
CA ASN A 617 -21.61 -5.12 -9.84
C ASN A 617 -20.49 -4.07 -9.82
N LEU A 618 -19.40 -4.39 -9.12
CA LEU A 618 -18.26 -3.50 -8.89
C LEU A 618 -18.61 -2.21 -8.11
N GLU A 619 -19.80 -2.14 -7.51
CA GLU A 619 -20.20 -1.06 -6.60
C GLU A 619 -20.00 -1.50 -5.14
N PRO A 620 -19.42 -0.65 -4.28
CA PRO A 620 -19.29 -0.95 -2.84
C PRO A 620 -20.66 -1.12 -2.17
N VAL A 621 -20.82 -2.24 -1.48
CA VAL A 621 -22.04 -2.61 -0.76
C VAL A 621 -21.68 -2.97 0.67
N VAL A 622 -22.42 -2.44 1.65
CA VAL A 622 -22.33 -2.91 3.03
C VAL A 622 -22.73 -4.40 3.07
N PRO A 623 -21.87 -5.31 3.56
CA PRO A 623 -22.21 -6.72 3.62
C PRO A 623 -23.44 -6.96 4.52
N GLY A 624 -24.34 -7.83 4.10
CA GLY A 624 -25.57 -8.13 4.83
C GLY A 624 -25.31 -8.68 6.24
N THR A 625 -24.15 -9.29 6.46
CA THR A 625 -23.77 -9.81 7.78
C THR A 625 -23.47 -8.71 8.80
N PHE A 626 -23.02 -7.54 8.38
CA PHE A 626 -22.92 -6.38 9.28
C PHE A 626 -24.31 -5.86 9.70
N VAL A 627 -25.32 -6.00 8.83
CA VAL A 627 -26.72 -5.69 9.21
C VAL A 627 -27.23 -6.67 10.26
N THR A 628 -26.91 -7.96 10.10
CA THR A 628 -27.30 -8.96 11.09
C THR A 628 -26.63 -8.72 12.44
N GLU A 629 -25.41 -8.19 12.43
CA GLU A 629 -24.72 -7.78 13.64
C GLU A 629 -25.41 -6.57 14.29
N ILE A 630 -25.76 -5.52 13.54
CA ILE A 630 -26.51 -4.36 14.06
C ILE A 630 -27.83 -4.80 14.72
N PHE A 631 -28.55 -5.75 14.13
CA PHE A 631 -29.74 -6.32 14.75
C PHE A 631 -29.42 -7.09 16.04
N ALA A 632 -28.32 -7.84 16.09
CA ALA A 632 -27.91 -8.54 17.30
C ALA A 632 -27.42 -7.57 18.39
N GLU A 633 -26.68 -6.51 18.03
CA GLU A 633 -26.20 -5.47 18.94
C GLU A 633 -27.38 -4.74 19.61
N ALA A 634 -28.41 -4.40 18.84
CA ALA A 634 -29.61 -3.76 19.36
C ALA A 634 -30.42 -4.63 20.32
N LEU A 635 -30.21 -5.95 20.31
CA LEU A 635 -30.84 -6.92 21.20
C LEU A 635 -29.92 -7.36 22.35
N LYS A 636 -28.71 -6.82 22.44
CA LYS A 636 -27.71 -7.22 23.42
C LYS A 636 -28.24 -7.03 24.85
N GLY A 637 -28.38 -8.14 25.58
CA GLY A 637 -28.94 -8.17 26.94
C GLY A 637 -30.43 -8.52 27.01
N GLU A 638 -31.10 -8.71 25.89
CA GLU A 638 -32.48 -9.21 25.82
C GLU A 638 -32.52 -10.71 25.46
N ALA A 639 -33.50 -11.45 25.97
CA ALA A 639 -33.72 -12.87 25.64
C ALA A 639 -34.50 -13.03 24.31
N LEU A 640 -34.09 -12.28 23.29
CA LEU A 640 -34.70 -12.21 21.97
C LEU A 640 -33.65 -12.46 20.89
N ILE A 641 -34.07 -13.08 19.80
CA ILE A 641 -33.23 -13.31 18.62
C ILE A 641 -33.89 -12.73 17.37
N PRO A 642 -33.10 -12.27 16.39
CA PRO A 642 -33.62 -11.85 15.11
C PRO A 642 -33.99 -13.08 14.26
N THR A 643 -35.21 -13.05 13.72
CA THR A 643 -35.81 -14.08 12.86
C THR A 643 -36.37 -13.46 11.60
N HIS A 644 -36.55 -14.25 10.55
CA HIS A 644 -37.04 -13.78 9.26
C HIS A 644 -36.30 -12.52 8.79
N ILE A 645 -34.97 -12.55 8.92
CA ILE A 645 -34.10 -11.44 8.55
C ILE A 645 -34.11 -11.37 7.03
N ARG A 646 -34.79 -10.37 6.46
CA ARG A 646 -34.93 -10.19 5.02
C ARG A 646 -34.06 -9.05 4.54
N PHE A 647 -33.22 -9.34 3.56
CA PHE A 647 -32.47 -8.35 2.81
C PHE A 647 -33.32 -7.91 1.62
N ARG A 648 -33.86 -6.69 1.69
CA ARG A 648 -34.80 -6.18 0.67
C ARG A 648 -34.08 -5.41 -0.43
N ARG A 649 -33.04 -4.66 -0.06
CA ARG A 649 -32.26 -3.83 -0.97
C ARG A 649 -30.79 -3.79 -0.54
N PRO A 650 -29.84 -3.74 -1.48
CA PRO A 650 -28.45 -3.50 -1.17
C PRO A 650 -28.26 -2.09 -0.62
N MET A 651 -27.37 -1.95 0.37
CA MET A 651 -26.89 -0.66 0.87
C MET A 651 -25.64 -0.25 0.10
N LEU A 652 -25.86 0.40 -1.05
CA LEU A 652 -24.79 0.89 -1.93
C LEU A 652 -24.20 2.19 -1.36
N LEU A 653 -22.87 2.24 -1.19
CA LEU A 653 -22.18 3.49 -0.87
C LEU A 653 -21.77 4.20 -2.16
N ARG A 654 -22.69 5.02 -2.70
CA ARG A 654 -22.47 5.83 -3.91
C ARG A 654 -21.82 7.20 -3.63
N GLY A 655 -21.17 7.37 -2.46
CA GLY A 655 -20.54 8.61 -1.98
C GLY A 655 -19.65 8.35 -0.73
N GLU A 656 -19.24 9.40 -0.01
CA GLU A 656 -18.31 9.32 1.14
C GLU A 656 -18.90 8.59 2.38
N SER A 657 -20.22 8.65 2.57
CA SER A 657 -20.89 7.95 3.67
C SER A 657 -22.36 7.63 3.38
N LEU A 658 -22.90 6.65 4.10
CA LEU A 658 -24.30 6.27 4.13
C LEU A 658 -24.77 6.26 5.59
N GLU A 659 -25.76 7.08 5.91
CA GLU A 659 -26.43 7.06 7.20
C GLU A 659 -27.76 6.30 7.11
N VAL A 660 -27.93 5.35 8.03
CA VAL A 660 -29.16 4.58 8.19
C VAL A 660 -29.64 4.66 9.63
N GLU A 661 -30.92 4.46 9.82
CA GLU A 661 -31.53 4.40 11.15
C GLU A 661 -32.10 3.00 11.36
N LEU A 662 -31.69 2.39 12.47
CA LEU A 662 -32.36 1.23 13.02
C LEU A 662 -33.61 1.69 13.76
N VAL A 663 -34.77 1.20 13.34
CA VAL A 663 -36.06 1.49 13.96
C VAL A 663 -36.65 0.20 14.51
N ARG A 664 -36.99 0.22 15.80
CA ARG A 664 -37.72 -0.85 16.48
C ARG A 664 -39.19 -0.46 16.66
N ASP A 665 -40.09 -1.35 16.23
CA ASP A 665 -41.54 -1.20 16.35
C ASP A 665 -42.14 -2.53 16.85
N GLY A 666 -42.35 -2.62 18.17
CA GLY A 666 -42.79 -3.84 18.84
C GLY A 666 -41.82 -5.01 18.63
N ASP A 667 -42.32 -6.09 18.02
CA ASP A 667 -41.58 -7.32 17.72
C ASP A 667 -40.91 -7.27 16.34
N ALA A 668 -40.71 -6.09 15.77
CA ALA A 668 -40.03 -5.92 14.48
C ALA A 668 -38.91 -4.88 14.57
N MET A 669 -37.84 -5.11 13.81
CA MET A 669 -36.79 -4.13 13.58
C MET A 669 -36.56 -3.92 12.09
N MET A 670 -36.28 -2.68 11.71
CA MET A 670 -36.07 -2.26 10.33
C MET A 670 -34.86 -1.34 10.24
N LEU A 671 -34.01 -1.56 9.25
CA LEU A 671 -32.93 -0.65 8.90
C LEU A 671 -33.38 0.19 7.70
N VAL A 672 -33.53 1.49 7.89
CA VAL A 672 -34.10 2.43 6.89
C VAL A 672 -33.12 3.59 6.61
N PRO A 673 -33.23 4.30 5.48
CA PRO A 673 -32.43 5.52 5.25
C PRO A 673 -32.65 6.54 6.37
N ALA A 674 -31.58 7.13 6.93
CA ALA A 674 -31.70 8.15 7.96
C ALA A 674 -32.41 9.40 7.39
N GLU A 675 -32.02 9.81 6.18
CA GLU A 675 -32.66 10.91 5.46
C GLU A 675 -33.97 10.43 4.79
N ARG A 676 -35.10 10.79 5.38
CA ARG A 676 -36.45 10.46 4.88
C ARG A 676 -37.51 11.41 5.46
N PRO A 677 -38.73 11.46 4.88
CA PRO A 677 -39.83 12.23 5.46
C PRO A 677 -40.16 11.80 6.90
N GLU A 678 -40.34 12.75 7.82
CA GLU A 678 -40.51 12.48 9.27
C GLU A 678 -41.73 11.61 9.62
N LYS A 679 -42.77 11.60 8.79
CA LYS A 679 -44.04 10.90 9.06
C LYS A 679 -44.34 9.84 8.01
N LEU A 680 -43.71 8.68 8.17
CA LEU A 680 -44.01 7.48 7.38
C LEU A 680 -44.75 6.46 8.25
N ASN A 681 -45.79 5.83 7.70
CA ASN A 681 -46.45 4.71 8.37
C ASN A 681 -45.58 3.44 8.27
N ALA A 682 -45.88 2.41 9.07
CA ALA A 682 -45.12 1.15 9.12
C ALA A 682 -44.97 0.48 7.74
N LYS A 683 -46.01 0.54 6.90
CA LYS A 683 -45.95 -0.01 5.53
C LYS A 683 -44.96 0.75 4.65
N ALA A 684 -44.93 2.08 4.74
CA ALA A 684 -44.00 2.91 3.99
C ALA A 684 -42.55 2.72 4.47
N LEU A 685 -42.33 2.58 5.78
CA LEU A 685 -41.02 2.25 6.36
C LEU A 685 -40.53 0.88 5.88
N ALA A 686 -41.36 -0.16 5.94
CA ALA A 686 -41.01 -1.50 5.46
C ALA A 686 -40.74 -1.54 3.94
N ASN A 687 -41.35 -0.65 3.16
CA ASN A 687 -41.07 -0.50 1.73
C ASN A 687 -39.77 0.25 1.44
N LEU A 688 -39.28 1.07 2.38
CA LEU A 688 -38.03 1.83 2.28
C LEU A 688 -36.86 1.11 2.95
N SER A 689 -37.12 0.14 3.83
CA SER A 689 -36.07 -0.56 4.57
C SER A 689 -35.12 -1.33 3.66
N TYR A 690 -33.83 -1.22 3.95
CA TYR A 690 -32.78 -2.06 3.37
C TYR A 690 -32.90 -3.49 3.86
N ALA A 691 -33.16 -3.64 5.16
CA ALA A 691 -33.37 -4.92 5.81
C ALA A 691 -34.42 -4.83 6.92
N SER A 692 -35.03 -5.96 7.23
CA SER A 692 -36.00 -6.07 8.32
C SER A 692 -35.91 -7.44 8.98
N CYS A 693 -36.19 -7.54 10.28
CA CYS A 693 -36.38 -8.81 10.98
C CYS A 693 -37.58 -8.74 11.93
N THR A 694 -38.08 -9.91 12.30
CA THR A 694 -39.00 -10.10 13.44
C THR A 694 -38.23 -10.62 14.64
N LEU A 695 -38.74 -10.34 15.83
CA LEU A 695 -38.16 -10.75 17.09
C LEU A 695 -38.88 -11.99 17.60
N ALA A 696 -38.13 -13.01 17.99
CA ALA A 696 -38.66 -14.18 18.66
C ALA A 696 -37.94 -14.39 19.99
N LYS A 697 -38.61 -15.02 20.96
CA LYS A 697 -37.94 -15.53 22.16
C LYS A 697 -36.89 -16.55 21.75
N GLU A 698 -35.76 -16.51 22.44
CA GLU A 698 -34.70 -17.49 22.26
C GLU A 698 -35.23 -18.91 22.57
N ALA A 699 -35.45 -19.72 21.54
CA ALA A 699 -35.79 -21.13 21.66
C ALA A 699 -34.51 -21.97 21.83
N GLN A 700 -34.63 -23.21 22.33
CA GLN A 700 -33.50 -24.17 22.30
C GLN A 700 -32.90 -24.22 20.88
N LEU A 701 -31.57 -24.22 20.80
CA LEU A 701 -30.79 -24.10 19.57
C LEU A 701 -31.38 -24.93 18.41
N GLY A 702 -31.49 -24.32 17.22
CA GLY A 702 -32.10 -24.91 16.02
C GLY A 702 -31.37 -26.13 15.44
N GLU A 703 -31.85 -26.65 14.30
CA GLU A 703 -31.26 -27.83 13.65
C GLU A 703 -29.79 -27.61 13.25
N GLY A 704 -29.41 -26.38 12.86
CA GLY A 704 -28.02 -26.02 12.58
C GLY A 704 -27.08 -26.32 13.75
N ALA A 705 -27.52 -26.10 14.99
CA ALA A 705 -26.68 -26.35 16.17
C ALA A 705 -26.39 -27.83 16.44
N LYS A 706 -27.10 -28.75 15.77
CA LYS A 706 -26.83 -30.19 15.82
C LYS A 706 -25.76 -30.62 14.82
N LEU A 707 -25.43 -29.77 13.84
CA LEU A 707 -24.39 -30.05 12.84
C LEU A 707 -23.03 -30.17 13.53
N LYS A 708 -22.32 -31.25 13.23
CA LYS A 708 -21.00 -31.57 13.79
C LYS A 708 -20.14 -32.21 12.71
N ILE A 709 -18.84 -32.01 12.80
CA ILE A 709 -17.83 -32.70 11.99
C ILE A 709 -17.14 -33.77 12.83
N THR A 710 -16.85 -34.93 12.25
CA THR A 710 -16.07 -35.96 12.95
C THR A 710 -14.60 -35.57 12.96
N LYS A 711 -13.83 -36.01 13.98
CA LYS A 711 -12.37 -35.76 14.02
C LYS A 711 -11.64 -36.26 12.76
N LYS A 712 -12.11 -37.38 12.19
CA LYS A 712 -11.56 -37.95 10.95
C LYS A 712 -11.84 -37.07 9.73
N ASP A 713 -13.07 -36.57 9.61
CA ASP A 713 -13.46 -35.71 8.49
C ASP A 713 -12.75 -34.35 8.60
N LEU A 714 -12.61 -33.81 9.83
CA LEU A 714 -11.84 -32.59 10.06
C LEU A 714 -10.37 -32.77 9.67
N ALA A 715 -9.72 -33.86 10.09
CA ALA A 715 -8.34 -34.14 9.69
C ALA A 715 -8.18 -34.25 8.17
N THR A 716 -9.14 -34.89 7.48
CA THR A 716 -9.16 -34.95 6.01
C THR A 716 -9.29 -33.57 5.38
N LEU A 717 -10.22 -32.76 5.87
CA LEU A 717 -10.47 -31.39 5.39
C LEU A 717 -9.24 -30.48 5.61
N THR A 718 -8.64 -30.53 6.80
CA THR A 718 -7.42 -29.78 7.13
C THR A 718 -6.23 -30.21 6.27
N ALA A 719 -6.09 -31.49 5.94
CA ALA A 719 -5.02 -31.94 5.04
C ALA A 719 -5.17 -31.40 3.60
N GLN A 720 -6.37 -31.01 3.18
CA GLN A 720 -6.64 -30.41 1.86
C GLN A 720 -6.45 -28.88 1.83
N SER A 721 -6.29 -28.22 2.99
CA SER A 721 -6.29 -26.75 3.13
C SER A 721 -5.13 -26.03 2.46
N TYR A 722 -4.06 -26.74 2.12
CA TYR A 722 -2.85 -26.12 1.56
C TYR A 722 -2.85 -26.03 0.03
N GLN A 723 -3.83 -26.61 -0.67
CA GLN A 723 -3.75 -26.75 -2.14
C GLN A 723 -5.00 -26.36 -2.93
N LYS A 724 -6.12 -25.97 -2.28
CA LYS A 724 -7.43 -25.73 -2.97
C LYS A 724 -8.14 -24.41 -2.66
N SER A 725 -7.59 -23.52 -1.82
CA SER A 725 -8.20 -22.21 -1.58
C SER A 725 -8.14 -21.29 -2.80
N ALA A 726 -7.11 -21.47 -3.65
CA ALA A 726 -6.94 -20.73 -4.90
C ALA A 726 -8.12 -20.99 -5.85
N ASP A 727 -8.49 -22.26 -6.09
CA ASP A 727 -9.57 -22.64 -7.00
C ASP A 727 -10.93 -21.99 -6.68
N PHE A 728 -11.25 -21.78 -5.40
CA PHE A 728 -12.52 -21.16 -5.00
C PHE A 728 -12.59 -19.67 -5.36
N TYR A 729 -11.58 -18.90 -4.95
CA TYR A 729 -11.54 -17.47 -5.23
C TYR A 729 -11.19 -17.19 -6.69
N ASP A 730 -10.39 -18.04 -7.34
CA ASP A 730 -10.14 -17.97 -8.77
C ASP A 730 -11.43 -18.17 -9.57
N LEU A 731 -12.30 -19.11 -9.17
CA LEU A 731 -13.60 -19.31 -9.81
C LEU A 731 -14.50 -18.07 -9.65
N LEU A 732 -14.56 -17.50 -8.44
CA LEU A 732 -15.32 -16.27 -8.18
C LEU A 732 -14.80 -15.11 -9.03
N ASP A 733 -13.49 -14.89 -9.06
CA ASP A 733 -12.86 -13.78 -9.74
C ASP A 733 -12.89 -13.92 -11.27
N THR A 734 -12.89 -15.15 -11.81
CA THR A 734 -12.89 -15.36 -13.26
C THR A 734 -14.28 -15.42 -13.85
N ARG A 735 -15.24 -16.08 -13.19
CA ARG A 735 -16.59 -16.31 -13.75
C ARG A 735 -17.66 -15.36 -13.21
N PHE A 736 -17.49 -14.89 -11.97
CA PHE A 736 -18.52 -14.11 -11.27
C PHE A 736 -18.03 -12.74 -10.81
N TYR A 737 -16.93 -12.27 -11.38
CA TYR A 737 -16.26 -10.99 -11.12
C TYR A 737 -17.23 -9.82 -10.91
N LYS A 738 -18.24 -9.71 -11.78
CA LYS A 738 -19.24 -8.65 -11.72
C LYS A 738 -20.30 -8.92 -10.66
N ALA A 739 -20.69 -10.16 -10.43
CA ALA A 739 -21.79 -10.49 -9.53
C ALA A 739 -21.43 -10.21 -8.05
N LEU A 740 -20.28 -10.72 -7.59
CA LEU A 740 -19.78 -10.51 -6.24
C LEU A 740 -18.25 -10.56 -6.26
N LYS A 741 -17.60 -9.45 -5.90
CA LYS A 741 -16.15 -9.37 -5.74
C LYS A 741 -15.82 -9.02 -4.29
N THR A 742 -15.15 -9.94 -3.61
CA THR A 742 -14.69 -9.74 -2.24
C THR A 742 -13.17 -9.52 -2.22
N GLY A 743 -12.68 -8.63 -1.37
CA GLY A 743 -11.25 -8.37 -1.17
C GLY A 743 -10.69 -9.14 0.02
N PRO A 744 -9.38 -9.02 0.29
CA PRO A 744 -8.65 -9.83 1.27
C PRO A 744 -9.27 -9.93 2.67
N VAL A 745 -9.99 -8.91 3.16
CA VAL A 745 -10.72 -8.95 4.44
C VAL A 745 -11.69 -10.15 4.48
N PHE A 746 -12.39 -10.43 3.39
CA PHE A 746 -13.43 -11.47 3.33
C PHE A 746 -12.94 -12.79 2.75
N ARG A 747 -11.64 -12.92 2.43
CA ARG A 747 -11.04 -14.09 1.76
C ARG A 747 -10.44 -15.13 2.71
N GLY A 748 -11.28 -15.67 3.59
CA GLY A 748 -10.88 -16.61 4.64
C GLY A 748 -11.07 -18.09 4.32
N VAL A 749 -11.76 -18.46 3.24
CA VAL A 749 -12.03 -19.87 2.90
C VAL A 749 -10.72 -20.58 2.53
N ARG A 750 -10.49 -21.78 3.09
CA ARG A 750 -9.24 -22.54 2.90
C ARG A 750 -9.41 -23.88 2.20
N ALA A 751 -10.40 -24.66 2.64
CA ALA A 751 -10.76 -25.92 2.02
C ALA A 751 -12.26 -26.10 2.08
N THR A 752 -12.79 -26.80 1.09
CA THR A 752 -14.17 -27.23 1.06
C THR A 752 -14.24 -28.74 0.80
N MET A 753 -15.24 -29.40 1.37
CA MET A 753 -15.48 -30.82 1.18
C MET A 753 -16.98 -31.10 1.24
N GLU A 754 -17.47 -31.86 0.28
CA GLU A 754 -18.84 -32.35 0.25
C GLU A 754 -18.93 -33.81 0.71
N LYS A 755 -19.94 -34.14 1.50
CA LYS A 755 -20.21 -35.52 1.95
C LYS A 755 -21.70 -35.72 2.24
N GLY A 756 -22.41 -36.32 1.30
CA GLY A 756 -23.86 -36.54 1.42
C GLY A 756 -24.61 -35.21 1.37
N ASP A 757 -25.49 -34.98 2.35
CA ASP A 757 -26.25 -33.74 2.54
C ASP A 757 -25.46 -32.66 3.31
N LEU A 758 -24.13 -32.81 3.44
CA LEU A 758 -23.28 -31.89 4.19
C LEU A 758 -22.17 -31.32 3.32
N PHE A 759 -21.87 -30.04 3.57
CA PHE A 759 -20.75 -29.32 3.00
C PHE A 759 -19.95 -28.64 4.10
N PHE A 760 -18.66 -28.93 4.13
CA PHE A 760 -17.75 -28.47 5.17
C PHE A 760 -16.75 -27.50 4.61
N SER A 761 -16.35 -26.51 5.41
CA SER A 761 -15.21 -25.69 5.10
C SER A 761 -14.41 -25.33 6.35
N THR A 762 -13.09 -25.27 6.20
CA THR A 762 -12.23 -24.54 7.14
C THR A 762 -12.11 -23.11 6.65
N VAL A 763 -12.35 -22.17 7.55
CA VAL A 763 -12.15 -20.73 7.34
C VAL A 763 -11.12 -20.21 8.34
N THR A 764 -10.28 -19.29 7.90
CA THR A 764 -9.27 -18.64 8.74
C THR A 764 -9.45 -17.14 8.63
N MET A 765 -9.59 -16.49 9.78
CA MET A 765 -9.60 -15.03 9.91
C MET A 765 -8.32 -14.45 9.31
N THR A 766 -8.50 -13.52 8.39
CA THR A 766 -7.40 -12.79 7.75
C THR A 766 -6.87 -11.76 8.73
N SER A 767 -5.61 -11.36 8.63
CA SER A 767 -5.07 -10.32 9.54
C SER A 767 -5.76 -8.98 9.34
N GLN A 768 -6.24 -8.70 8.12
CA GLN A 768 -7.07 -7.54 7.84
C GLN A 768 -8.45 -7.67 8.50
N ALA A 769 -9.03 -8.87 8.54
CA ALA A 769 -10.28 -9.12 9.22
C ALA A 769 -10.14 -9.01 10.75
N ASP A 770 -9.11 -9.61 11.35
CA ASP A 770 -8.80 -9.45 12.78
C ASP A 770 -8.72 -7.98 13.15
N ALA A 771 -8.03 -7.22 12.30
CA ALA A 771 -7.89 -5.80 12.50
C ALA A 771 -9.22 -5.07 12.45
N VAL A 772 -10.04 -5.23 11.41
CA VAL A 772 -11.41 -4.66 11.37
C VAL A 772 -12.23 -5.00 12.64
N MET A 773 -11.94 -6.15 13.25
CA MET A 773 -12.70 -6.73 14.36
C MET A 773 -12.05 -6.54 15.74
N GLU A 774 -10.97 -5.78 15.83
CA GLU A 774 -10.01 -5.92 16.94
C GLU A 774 -10.40 -5.24 18.24
N THR A 775 -11.48 -4.47 18.28
CA THR A 775 -11.95 -3.91 19.56
C THR A 775 -12.75 -4.98 20.31
N PRO A 776 -12.24 -5.54 21.43
CA PRO A 776 -12.93 -6.61 22.13
C PRO A 776 -14.26 -6.10 22.69
N GLY A 777 -15.35 -6.80 22.40
CA GLY A 777 -16.70 -6.50 22.91
C GLY A 777 -17.49 -5.46 22.13
N GLU A 778 -16.95 -4.88 21.04
CA GLU A 778 -17.70 -4.01 20.13
C GLU A 778 -18.80 -4.80 19.39
N PHE A 779 -18.48 -5.98 18.84
CA PHE A 779 -19.46 -6.78 18.09
C PHE A 779 -20.06 -7.92 18.92
N VAL A 780 -21.33 -8.26 18.69
CA VAL A 780 -22.00 -9.42 19.31
C VAL A 780 -21.44 -10.73 18.77
N PHE A 781 -21.13 -10.77 17.48
CA PHE A 781 -20.41 -11.85 16.80
C PHE A 781 -19.59 -11.25 15.67
N ASN A 782 -18.73 -12.05 15.04
CA ASN A 782 -17.88 -11.56 13.96
C ASN A 782 -18.65 -11.55 12.60
N PRO A 783 -19.04 -10.37 12.04
CA PRO A 783 -19.78 -10.29 10.79
C PRO A 783 -18.94 -10.67 9.57
N ILE A 784 -17.61 -10.53 9.63
CA ILE A 784 -16.71 -10.98 8.56
C ILE A 784 -16.66 -12.52 8.53
N LEU A 785 -16.55 -13.17 9.70
CA LEU A 785 -16.66 -14.62 9.80
C LEU A 785 -18.03 -15.12 9.31
N ALA A 786 -19.10 -14.39 9.64
CA ALA A 786 -20.44 -14.69 9.15
C ALA A 786 -20.53 -14.57 7.63
N ASP A 787 -19.88 -13.57 7.05
CA ASP A 787 -19.84 -13.38 5.60
C ASP A 787 -19.11 -14.54 4.91
N MET A 788 -17.94 -14.93 5.43
CA MET A 788 -17.20 -16.10 4.96
C MET A 788 -18.04 -17.39 5.07
N ALA A 789 -18.86 -17.53 6.11
CA ALA A 789 -19.74 -18.67 6.26
C ALA A 789 -20.86 -18.69 5.20
N VAL A 790 -21.46 -17.53 4.90
CA VAL A 790 -22.43 -17.38 3.82
C VAL A 790 -21.78 -17.66 2.46
N GLN A 791 -20.54 -17.22 2.23
CA GLN A 791 -19.78 -17.55 1.02
C GLN A 791 -19.60 -19.06 0.85
N VAL A 792 -19.32 -19.81 1.93
CA VAL A 792 -19.23 -21.29 1.89
C VAL A 792 -20.56 -21.92 1.47
N ALA A 793 -21.69 -21.40 1.95
CA ALA A 793 -23.00 -21.87 1.52
C ALA A 793 -23.25 -21.60 0.03
N ALA A 794 -22.98 -20.37 -0.43
CA ALA A 794 -23.12 -19.98 -1.84
C ALA A 794 -22.18 -20.78 -2.76
N ALA A 795 -20.98 -21.10 -2.28
CA ALA A 795 -20.01 -21.92 -3.00
C ALA A 795 -20.56 -23.29 -3.36
N TRP A 796 -21.37 -23.88 -2.48
CA TRP A 796 -21.91 -25.21 -2.69
C TRP A 796 -22.88 -25.26 -3.88
N ALA A 797 -23.77 -24.27 -3.97
CA ALA A 797 -24.67 -24.12 -5.11
C ALA A 797 -23.89 -23.77 -6.40
N MET A 798 -22.92 -22.87 -6.30
CA MET A 798 -22.05 -22.48 -7.42
C MET A 798 -21.33 -23.70 -8.03
N MET A 799 -20.81 -24.61 -7.20
CA MET A 799 -20.12 -25.82 -7.67
C MET A 799 -21.05 -26.82 -8.39
N ARG A 800 -22.36 -26.80 -8.11
CA ARG A 800 -23.35 -27.71 -8.73
C ARG A 800 -24.07 -27.11 -9.93
N HIS A 801 -24.36 -25.82 -9.90
CA HIS A 801 -25.23 -25.16 -10.88
C HIS A 801 -24.54 -24.05 -11.68
N ASN A 802 -23.28 -23.72 -11.37
CA ASN A 802 -22.55 -22.64 -12.04
C ASN A 802 -23.31 -21.29 -12.01
N THR A 803 -23.94 -21.00 -10.86
CA THR A 803 -24.66 -19.75 -10.57
C THR A 803 -24.02 -19.02 -9.40
N MET A 804 -24.14 -17.69 -9.38
CA MET A 804 -23.79 -16.89 -8.21
C MET A 804 -25.06 -16.61 -7.40
N GLU A 805 -25.02 -16.95 -6.12
CA GLU A 805 -26.11 -16.73 -5.20
C GLU A 805 -25.75 -15.74 -4.09
N ILE A 806 -26.73 -14.95 -3.66
CA ILE A 806 -26.58 -14.03 -2.53
C ILE A 806 -27.67 -14.25 -1.48
N PRO A 807 -27.39 -13.96 -0.20
CA PRO A 807 -28.36 -14.09 0.87
C PRO A 807 -29.58 -13.18 0.69
N PHE A 808 -30.77 -13.76 0.78
CA PHE A 808 -32.06 -13.08 0.66
C PHE A 808 -32.84 -13.08 1.97
N GLU A 809 -32.88 -14.23 2.65
CA GLU A 809 -33.53 -14.37 3.96
C GLU A 809 -32.71 -15.28 4.88
N ILE A 810 -32.64 -14.94 6.17
CA ILE A 810 -32.18 -15.83 7.23
C ILE A 810 -33.37 -16.11 8.13
N GLY A 811 -33.79 -17.38 8.20
CA GLY A 811 -34.93 -17.78 9.03
C GLY A 811 -34.71 -17.48 10.51
N ALA A 812 -33.56 -17.87 11.05
CA ALA A 812 -33.13 -17.50 12.40
C ALA A 812 -31.60 -17.38 12.47
N LEU A 813 -31.13 -16.34 13.16
CA LEU A 813 -29.72 -16.17 13.52
C LEU A 813 -29.57 -16.34 15.03
N GLN A 814 -28.72 -17.30 15.44
CA GLN A 814 -28.41 -17.52 16.85
C GLN A 814 -26.90 -17.41 17.06
N VAL A 815 -26.51 -16.66 18.08
CA VAL A 815 -25.11 -16.48 18.50
C VAL A 815 -24.92 -17.23 19.80
N ALA A 816 -24.00 -18.19 19.82
CA ALA A 816 -23.77 -19.09 20.95
C ALA A 816 -22.40 -18.89 21.61
N GLY A 817 -21.46 -18.25 20.93
CA GLY A 817 -20.11 -18.03 21.43
C GLY A 817 -19.27 -17.16 20.50
N VAL A 818 -17.99 -17.07 20.81
CA VAL A 818 -17.00 -16.32 20.02
C VAL A 818 -15.99 -17.28 19.39
N ILE A 819 -15.35 -16.83 18.32
CA ILE A 819 -14.21 -17.55 17.73
C ILE A 819 -13.04 -17.60 18.73
N GLN A 820 -12.37 -18.74 18.79
CA GLN A 820 -11.18 -18.99 19.60
C GLN A 820 -9.97 -19.13 18.66
N GLY A 821 -9.05 -18.17 18.69
CA GLY A 821 -7.98 -18.09 17.71
C GLY A 821 -8.48 -17.53 16.38
N ARG A 822 -7.94 -18.01 15.26
CA ARG A 822 -8.26 -17.53 13.90
C ARG A 822 -9.08 -18.50 13.06
N ASP A 823 -9.11 -19.77 13.45
CA ASP A 823 -9.72 -20.80 12.62
C ASP A 823 -11.14 -21.11 13.09
N ALA A 824 -12.00 -21.36 12.13
CA ALA A 824 -13.34 -21.86 12.36
C ALA A 824 -13.73 -22.90 11.31
N ILE A 825 -14.75 -23.68 11.64
CA ILE A 825 -15.32 -24.71 10.80
C ILE A 825 -16.74 -24.30 10.45
N VAL A 826 -17.01 -24.16 9.16
CA VAL A 826 -18.34 -23.92 8.63
C VAL A 826 -18.92 -25.26 8.19
N ILE A 827 -20.16 -25.53 8.59
CA ILE A 827 -20.89 -26.75 8.26
C ILE A 827 -22.24 -26.33 7.71
N CYS A 828 -22.49 -26.64 6.45
CA CYS A 828 -23.77 -26.44 5.80
C CYS A 828 -24.47 -27.79 5.64
N ARG A 829 -25.78 -27.81 5.84
CA ARG A 829 -26.66 -28.92 5.46
C ARG A 829 -27.62 -28.45 4.38
N GLU A 830 -27.74 -29.26 3.34
CA GLU A 830 -28.69 -29.03 2.26
C GLU A 830 -30.12 -29.29 2.73
N LYS A 831 -31.01 -28.31 2.54
CA LYS A 831 -32.46 -28.53 2.56
C LYS A 831 -33.02 -28.57 1.14
N GLU A 832 -32.56 -27.66 0.31
CA GLU A 832 -32.93 -27.55 -1.10
C GLU A 832 -31.81 -26.82 -1.85
N ILE A 833 -31.32 -27.36 -2.96
CA ILE A 833 -30.41 -26.64 -3.86
C ILE A 833 -30.94 -26.83 -5.28
N THR A 834 -31.24 -25.72 -5.95
CA THR A 834 -31.76 -25.66 -7.32
C THR A 834 -30.97 -24.63 -8.12
N ALA A 835 -31.26 -24.50 -9.42
CA ALA A 835 -30.65 -23.46 -10.24
C ALA A 835 -31.12 -22.02 -9.90
N GLU A 836 -32.23 -21.86 -9.16
CA GLU A 836 -32.80 -20.54 -8.83
C GLU A 836 -32.53 -20.13 -7.39
N GLN A 837 -32.41 -21.10 -6.48
CA GLN A 837 -32.22 -20.87 -5.05
C GLN A 837 -31.52 -22.03 -4.36
N ALA A 838 -30.85 -21.73 -3.25
CA ALA A 838 -30.39 -22.69 -2.26
C ALA A 838 -30.95 -22.32 -0.87
N ILE A 839 -31.42 -23.34 -0.15
CA ILE A 839 -31.86 -23.26 1.24
C ILE A 839 -30.98 -24.20 2.04
N VAL A 840 -30.25 -23.64 3.00
CA VAL A 840 -29.33 -24.40 3.84
C VAL A 840 -29.51 -24.08 5.31
N ASP A 841 -29.20 -25.06 6.16
CA ASP A 841 -28.89 -24.79 7.57
C ASP A 841 -27.38 -24.71 7.73
N LEU A 842 -26.91 -23.70 8.43
CA LEU A 842 -25.48 -23.44 8.60
C LEU A 842 -25.11 -23.35 10.08
N ALA A 843 -23.96 -23.92 10.42
CA ALA A 843 -23.32 -23.76 11.73
C ALA A 843 -21.85 -23.39 11.58
N VAL A 844 -21.39 -22.48 12.44
CA VAL A 844 -19.98 -22.13 12.58
C VAL A 844 -19.49 -22.58 13.95
N ARG A 845 -18.35 -23.29 13.98
CA ARG A 845 -17.77 -23.86 15.18
C ARG A 845 -16.29 -23.55 15.30
N ASN A 846 -15.81 -23.48 16.53
CA ASN A 846 -14.38 -23.51 16.80
C ASN A 846 -13.78 -24.90 16.46
N PRO A 847 -12.45 -24.99 16.28
CA PRO A 847 -11.76 -26.26 16.03
C PRO A 847 -11.97 -27.31 17.15
N ASP A 848 -12.24 -26.87 18.38
CA ASP A 848 -12.57 -27.73 19.52
C ASP A 848 -14.02 -28.30 19.48
N GLY A 849 -14.84 -27.81 18.54
CA GLY A 849 -16.24 -28.18 18.33
C GLY A 849 -17.25 -27.31 19.05
N SER A 850 -16.83 -26.32 19.85
CA SER A 850 -17.75 -25.37 20.47
C SER A 850 -18.48 -24.52 19.42
N LEU A 851 -19.75 -24.18 19.68
CA LEU A 851 -20.60 -23.47 18.72
C LEU A 851 -20.36 -21.97 18.80
N ILE A 852 -20.20 -21.32 17.65
CA ILE A 852 -20.07 -19.86 17.53
C ILE A 852 -21.43 -19.27 17.16
N MET A 853 -22.01 -19.70 16.04
CA MET A 853 -23.30 -19.22 15.56
C MET A 853 -23.99 -20.20 14.61
N THR A 854 -25.29 -20.02 14.40
CA THR A 854 -26.08 -20.73 13.40
C THR A 854 -26.92 -19.78 12.57
N MET A 855 -27.13 -20.15 11.30
CA MET A 855 -28.10 -19.54 10.40
C MET A 855 -29.03 -20.65 9.92
N ASP A 856 -30.24 -20.71 10.47
CA ASP A 856 -31.24 -21.72 10.09
C ASP A 856 -32.10 -21.19 8.95
N ASN A 857 -32.38 -22.05 7.96
CA ASN A 857 -33.07 -21.67 6.71
C ASN A 857 -32.45 -20.43 6.05
N LEU A 858 -31.14 -20.43 5.84
CA LEU A 858 -30.47 -19.44 5.01
C LEU A 858 -30.92 -19.64 3.57
N VAL A 859 -31.66 -18.67 3.04
CA VAL A 859 -32.15 -18.65 1.67
C VAL A 859 -31.20 -17.80 0.83
N LEU A 860 -30.52 -18.45 -0.10
CA LEU A 860 -29.70 -17.85 -1.13
C LEU A 860 -30.48 -17.85 -2.45
N LYS A 861 -30.41 -16.76 -3.20
CA LYS A 861 -31.05 -16.66 -4.51
C LYS A 861 -30.02 -16.38 -5.59
N THR A 862 -30.18 -17.03 -6.72
CA THR A 862 -29.34 -16.82 -7.90
C THR A 862 -29.56 -15.42 -8.45
N ILE A 863 -28.46 -14.71 -8.71
CA ILE A 863 -28.46 -13.37 -9.34
C ILE A 863 -27.83 -13.36 -10.73
N MET A 864 -26.90 -14.28 -11.03
CA MET A 864 -26.28 -14.44 -12.35
C MET A 864 -25.92 -15.91 -12.64
N SER A 865 -25.97 -16.30 -13.91
CA SER A 865 -25.43 -17.56 -14.44
C SER A 865 -24.04 -17.32 -15.06
N GLY A 866 -23.08 -18.24 -14.86
CA GLY A 866 -21.64 -18.04 -15.08
C GLY A 866 -21.11 -17.80 -16.51
N ASP A 867 -21.95 -17.45 -17.48
CA ASP A 867 -21.55 -17.17 -18.87
C ASP A 867 -21.36 -15.66 -19.15
N GLY A 868 -21.47 -14.81 -18.12
CA GLY A 868 -21.24 -13.36 -18.20
C GLY A 868 -22.46 -12.52 -17.89
#